data_AF-A0A6I7QFB1-F1
#
_entry.id   AF-A0A6I7QFB1-F1
#
_cell.length_a   1.000
_cell.length_b   1.000
_cell.length_c   1.000
_cell.angle_alpha   90.00
_cell.angle_beta   90.00
_cell.angle_gamma   90.00
#
_symmetry.space_group_name_H-M   'P 1'
#
loop_
_entity.id
_entity.type
_entity.pdbx_description
1 polymer ?
#
loop_
_entity_poly.entity_id
_entity_poly.type
_entity_poly.pdbx_seq_one_letter_code
_entity_poly.pdbx_strand_id
1 'polypeptide(L)'
;MKNLADEPDRFTKLKEKSFYRKSISKLLAVFIVAGLFFTACEDDPTGVDDPDPDPEVEASFTIEPESPNVGDAVTLDATGSSVTNNGEIEYSWTLTTPEGSEAELESETSEITSFTADVAGEFDISLLVSANGASDAASEAIAVTAEEEISSNISDDRTLSSEVTYFVTDQIDITAELTIEPGTEIYFEAGTGFELPEMQGAIIADGTEEEPILFSGTSEQPGWWNGIYVRESGNVLNQLNWVTVEYGGGEEFFRSGSGNVIVGRSDESSSIEITNSTIRHSESYGIWVNSDSDLPVFEGNVITENEDAPVNMPASSINQLDATSSYTGNSDDYIFVRSGNDIDANDVTWKNLDVDYRIGGGDSVVITDGVTLTIEPGTTLKFESSSYIDLDEQGGLVADGTEAEPIVFTGTTEQAGWWNGIYVRESSNPQNELDWVTVEYAGGEEFFRSGSGNVIVGRSDENSSIEITNSTIRHSDNYGIWVNSDSELPGFEGNLITENEDAPVNMPASSIHQLDASSSFTGNSDDYIFVRSGHEISSDDVAWENLDVNYRIDGGDSVVITNGVVLTIEPGTTLEFENDSHIELDEQGGLMADGTESEPIVFTGTTEQAGWWNGIYVRESTNPSNVLDWVTVEYGGGDEFFRSGSGNVIVGRSGGNDSFIDITNSVLRNSETHGLWVHSDSAVNEDACEVNTFENNSGDDCVVND
;
A
#
# COMPACT_ATOMS: atom_id res chain seq x y z
N MET A 1 47.66 2.40 -8.82
CA MET A 1 48.94 3.00 -9.31
C MET A 1 48.87 3.07 -10.83
N LYS A 2 49.02 4.30 -11.38
CA LYS A 2 48.90 4.75 -12.80
C LYS A 2 47.49 4.66 -13.40
N ASN A 3 46.93 5.66 -14.10
CA ASN A 3 47.18 7.09 -14.37
C ASN A 3 45.89 7.51 -15.16
N LEU A 4 45.02 8.40 -14.68
CA LEU A 4 45.01 9.87 -14.89
C LEU A 4 45.10 10.33 -16.37
N ALA A 5 43.98 10.87 -16.89
CA ALA A 5 43.75 12.31 -17.16
C ALA A 5 43.17 12.70 -18.55
N ASP A 6 42.42 13.82 -18.49
CA ASP A 6 41.96 14.79 -19.50
C ASP A 6 40.71 14.44 -20.33
N GLU A 7 39.66 15.27 -20.50
CA GLU A 7 39.28 16.67 -20.16
C GLU A 7 37.86 16.87 -20.81
N PRO A 8 37.16 18.04 -20.82
CA PRO A 8 36.94 19.06 -19.78
C PRO A 8 35.46 19.54 -19.67
N ASP A 9 35.16 20.13 -18.51
CA ASP A 9 34.46 21.40 -18.25
C ASP A 9 33.48 21.99 -19.32
N ARG A 10 32.20 22.13 -18.94
CA ARG A 10 31.23 23.04 -19.57
C ARG A 10 30.37 23.77 -18.54
N PHE A 11 30.95 24.78 -17.90
CA PHE A 11 30.19 25.95 -17.43
C PHE A 11 30.14 27.04 -18.51
N THR A 12 28.95 27.59 -18.78
CA THR A 12 28.62 29.04 -18.85
C THR A 12 27.53 29.35 -19.91
N LYS A 13 26.46 30.00 -19.42
CA LYS A 13 25.44 30.90 -20.05
C LYS A 13 24.03 30.33 -19.82
N LEU A 14 23.19 30.95 -18.99
CA LEU A 14 22.63 32.28 -19.22
C LEU A 14 22.32 33.03 -17.90
N LYS A 15 22.55 34.35 -17.96
CA LYS A 15 22.21 35.35 -16.96
C LYS A 15 20.72 35.75 -17.03
N GLU A 16 20.24 36.20 -15.88
CA GLU A 16 19.23 37.25 -15.66
C GLU A 16 17.78 36.98 -16.08
N LYS A 17 16.97 36.60 -15.09
CA LYS A 17 15.69 37.26 -14.81
C LYS A 17 15.45 37.25 -13.28
N SER A 18 15.77 38.36 -12.63
CA SER A 18 15.21 38.72 -11.34
C SER A 18 13.73 39.04 -11.52
N PHE A 19 12.85 38.52 -10.68
CA PHE A 19 11.81 39.27 -9.95
C PHE A 19 10.89 38.28 -9.19
N TYR A 20 10.45 38.74 -8.01
CA TYR A 20 9.47 38.14 -7.08
C TYR A 20 9.97 37.14 -6.02
N ARG A 21 10.46 37.69 -4.90
CA ARG A 21 10.13 37.21 -3.55
C ARG A 21 8.80 37.84 -3.15
N LYS A 22 7.83 37.03 -2.72
CA LYS A 22 6.65 37.49 -1.98
C LYS A 22 6.67 36.76 -0.64
N SER A 23 6.80 37.53 0.43
CA SER A 23 6.42 37.14 1.78
C SER A 23 5.20 37.98 2.17
N ILE A 24 4.53 37.53 3.23
CA ILE A 24 3.55 38.21 4.08
C ILE A 24 2.08 37.91 3.77
N SER A 25 1.58 36.99 4.60
CA SER A 25 0.47 37.10 5.55
C SER A 25 -0.89 37.69 5.13
N LYS A 26 -1.88 36.89 5.52
CA LYS A 26 -3.33 37.09 5.71
C LYS A 26 -3.79 38.56 5.78
N LEU A 27 -4.81 38.89 4.99
CA LEU A 27 -5.66 40.07 5.15
C LEU A 27 -7.10 39.60 5.32
N LEU A 28 -7.69 39.89 6.49
CA LEU A 28 -9.13 39.83 6.73
C LEU A 28 -9.78 41.13 6.20
N ALA A 29 -10.96 41.00 5.61
CA ALA A 29 -11.68 42.08 4.96
C ALA A 29 -12.54 42.90 5.96
N VAL A 30 -12.49 44.23 5.85
CA VAL A 30 -13.59 45.12 6.26
C VAL A 30 -13.86 46.16 5.16
N PHE A 31 -15.12 46.24 4.78
CA PHE A 31 -15.72 47.18 3.83
C PHE A 31 -15.65 48.62 4.32
N ILE A 32 -15.16 49.57 3.51
CA ILE A 32 -15.74 50.93 3.42
C ILE A 32 -15.72 51.44 1.98
N VAL A 33 -16.92 51.81 1.52
CA VAL A 33 -17.23 52.51 0.26
C VAL A 33 -16.82 53.98 0.37
N ALA A 34 -16.09 54.51 -0.60
CA ALA A 34 -16.06 55.95 -0.84
C ALA A 34 -15.95 56.26 -2.34
N GLY A 35 -17.04 56.78 -2.89
CA GLY A 35 -17.11 57.31 -4.24
C GLY A 35 -16.40 58.65 -4.36
N LEU A 36 -15.56 58.76 -5.38
CA LEU A 36 -15.06 60.02 -5.93
C LEU A 36 -16.20 60.84 -6.55
N PHE A 37 -16.31 62.11 -6.18
CA PHE A 37 -16.76 63.15 -7.12
C PHE A 37 -15.93 64.42 -7.00
N PHE A 38 -15.70 64.99 -8.18
CA PHE A 38 -14.85 66.11 -8.53
C PHE A 38 -15.20 67.44 -7.85
N THR A 39 -14.14 68.20 -7.62
CA THR A 39 -14.08 69.64 -7.37
C THR A 39 -14.80 70.47 -8.44
N ALA A 40 -15.53 71.51 -8.01
CA ALA A 40 -15.78 72.71 -8.80
C ALA A 40 -15.76 73.96 -7.90
N CYS A 41 -14.83 74.87 -8.24
CA CYS A 41 -14.63 76.24 -7.77
C CYS A 41 -15.91 77.11 -7.82
N GLU A 42 -16.08 78.06 -6.88
CA GLU A 42 -15.72 79.50 -7.01
C GLU A 42 -16.34 80.35 -5.87
N ASP A 43 -15.52 81.29 -5.38
CA ASP A 43 -15.80 82.64 -4.83
C ASP A 43 -16.51 82.88 -3.47
N ASP A 44 -15.67 83.23 -2.49
CA ASP A 44 -15.62 84.49 -1.69
C ASP A 44 -16.76 84.81 -0.66
N PRO A 45 -16.53 85.70 0.33
CA PRO A 45 -16.09 85.33 1.68
C PRO A 45 -17.08 85.85 2.74
N THR A 46 -17.52 84.98 3.65
CA THR A 46 -18.07 85.45 4.92
C THR A 46 -17.56 84.56 6.03
N GLY A 47 -16.72 85.16 6.89
CA GLY A 47 -16.13 84.48 8.03
C GLY A 47 -17.18 83.84 8.92
N VAL A 48 -16.92 82.58 9.23
CA VAL A 48 -17.24 81.92 10.49
C VAL A 48 -15.96 81.19 10.84
N ASP A 49 -15.39 81.45 12.03
CA ASP A 49 -14.32 80.64 12.58
C ASP A 49 -14.79 79.18 12.55
N ASP A 50 -14.18 78.36 11.70
CA ASP A 50 -14.25 76.90 11.85
C ASP A 50 -13.47 76.61 13.14
N PRO A 51 -14.08 76.03 14.19
CA PRO A 51 -13.31 75.63 15.36
C PRO A 51 -12.17 74.73 14.89
N ASP A 52 -10.98 74.92 15.46
CA ASP A 52 -9.88 73.95 15.37
C ASP A 52 -10.48 72.54 15.53
N PRO A 53 -10.14 71.55 14.67
CA PRO A 53 -10.66 70.20 14.86
C PRO A 53 -10.44 69.78 16.31
N ASP A 54 -11.49 69.23 16.93
CA ASP A 54 -11.40 68.72 18.30
C ASP A 54 -10.16 67.82 18.40
N PRO A 55 -9.36 67.94 19.48
CA PRO A 55 -8.15 67.15 19.62
C PRO A 55 -8.48 65.66 19.57
N GLU A 56 -7.89 64.93 18.62
CA GLU A 56 -7.95 63.47 18.56
C GLU A 56 -6.73 62.90 19.29
N VAL A 57 -6.98 61.93 20.17
CA VAL A 57 -5.97 61.18 20.93
C VAL A 57 -6.08 59.72 20.50
N GLU A 58 -4.94 59.06 20.27
CA GLU A 58 -4.86 57.63 20.02
C GLU A 58 -3.97 56.98 21.06
N ALA A 59 -4.52 56.04 21.83
CA ALA A 59 -3.79 55.28 22.84
C ALA A 59 -3.22 54.00 22.22
N SER A 60 -1.93 53.76 22.43
CA SER A 60 -1.29 52.50 22.08
C SER A 60 -0.11 52.23 22.99
N PHE A 61 0.14 50.96 23.29
CA PHE A 61 1.34 50.55 23.98
C PHE A 61 1.84 49.20 23.49
N THR A 62 3.06 48.85 23.89
CA THR A 62 3.66 47.53 23.72
C THR A 62 4.08 46.97 25.07
N ILE A 63 4.07 45.64 25.18
CA ILE A 63 4.50 44.88 26.36
C ILE A 63 5.83 44.17 26.02
N GLU A 64 6.84 44.26 26.89
CA GLU A 64 8.10 43.51 26.73
C GLU A 64 8.54 42.90 28.07
N PRO A 65 8.81 41.57 28.14
CA PRO A 65 8.68 40.59 27.06
C PRO A 65 7.20 40.26 26.73
N GLU A 66 6.95 39.76 25.52
CA GLU A 66 5.62 39.32 25.06
C GLU A 66 5.17 37.97 25.68
N SER A 67 6.07 37.28 26.38
CA SER A 67 5.79 36.03 27.12
C SER A 67 6.63 36.00 28.41
N PRO A 68 6.21 36.74 29.45
CA PRO A 68 6.96 36.86 30.70
C PRO A 68 6.83 35.64 31.60
N ASN A 69 7.93 35.30 32.27
CA ASN A 69 7.93 34.29 33.33
C ASN A 69 7.77 34.93 34.73
N VAL A 70 7.38 34.12 35.71
CA VAL A 70 7.37 34.55 37.12
C VAL A 70 8.77 35.05 37.54
N GLY A 71 8.82 36.29 37.99
CA GLY A 71 10.03 37.01 38.39
C GLY A 71 10.52 38.03 37.36
N ASP A 72 10.00 38.01 36.13
CA ASP A 72 10.39 38.96 35.09
C ASP A 72 9.86 40.36 35.34
N ALA A 73 10.64 41.35 34.90
CA ALA A 73 10.20 42.73 34.83
C ALA A 73 9.50 42.98 33.49
N VAL A 74 8.18 43.17 33.53
CA VAL A 74 7.35 43.46 32.37
C VAL A 74 7.31 44.96 32.13
N THR A 75 7.82 45.41 30.98
CA THR A 75 7.87 46.81 30.57
C THR A 75 6.66 47.14 29.69
N LEU A 76 6.01 48.26 30.00
CA LEU A 76 4.87 48.82 29.28
C LEU A 76 5.30 50.15 28.65
N ASP A 77 5.31 50.22 27.31
CA ASP A 77 5.80 51.38 26.56
C ASP A 77 4.65 52.04 25.78
N ALA A 78 4.21 53.22 26.20
CA ALA A 78 3.16 54.00 25.54
C ALA A 78 3.69 55.02 24.51
N THR A 79 4.97 55.00 24.14
CA THR A 79 5.58 55.97 23.20
C THR A 79 4.95 55.96 21.81
N GLY A 80 4.19 54.91 21.47
CA GLY A 80 3.37 54.85 20.26
C GLY A 80 2.11 55.73 20.27
N SER A 81 1.68 56.20 21.45
CA SER A 81 0.47 57.03 21.58
C SER A 81 0.64 58.41 20.93
N SER A 82 -0.45 58.98 20.39
CA SER A 82 -0.37 60.22 19.62
C SER A 82 -1.53 61.19 19.89
N VAL A 83 -1.31 62.48 19.60
CA VAL A 83 -2.32 63.53 19.70
C VAL A 83 -2.23 64.51 18.53
N THR A 84 -3.37 64.87 17.94
CA THR A 84 -3.44 65.97 16.97
C THR A 84 -3.44 67.31 17.71
N ASN A 85 -2.60 68.26 17.25
CA ASN A 85 -2.44 69.63 17.79
C ASN A 85 -1.43 69.85 18.94
N ASN A 86 -0.41 69.00 19.11
CA ASN A 86 0.73 69.22 20.03
C ASN A 86 0.33 69.50 21.50
N GLY A 87 -0.72 68.82 22.00
CA GLY A 87 -1.04 68.83 23.43
C GLY A 87 0.01 68.11 24.27
N GLU A 88 0.13 68.47 25.55
CA GLU A 88 0.85 67.66 26.52
C GLU A 88 0.04 66.37 26.76
N ILE A 89 0.69 65.22 26.62
CA ILE A 89 0.07 63.91 26.77
C ILE A 89 0.17 63.48 28.24
N GLU A 90 -0.96 63.11 28.83
CA GLU A 90 -1.05 62.53 30.16
C GLU A 90 -1.40 61.04 30.05
N TYR A 91 -0.65 60.18 30.75
CA TYR A 91 -0.83 58.74 30.79
C TYR A 91 -1.45 58.32 32.12
N SER A 92 -2.35 57.32 32.10
CA SER A 92 -2.93 56.70 33.28
C SER A 92 -3.04 55.20 33.06
N TRP A 93 -2.18 54.45 33.73
CA TRP A 93 -2.13 52.99 33.70
C TRP A 93 -2.91 52.37 34.84
N THR A 94 -3.58 51.26 34.56
CA THR A 94 -4.16 50.38 35.58
C THR A 94 -3.74 48.95 35.31
N LEU A 95 -3.34 48.24 36.37
CA LEU A 95 -3.00 46.82 36.34
C LEU A 95 -4.01 46.06 37.20
N THR A 96 -4.66 45.06 36.61
CA THR A 96 -5.44 44.06 37.37
C THR A 96 -4.62 42.79 37.42
N THR A 97 -4.33 42.32 38.63
CA THR A 97 -3.45 41.16 38.85
C THR A 97 -4.26 39.91 39.14
N PRO A 98 -3.71 38.71 38.86
CA PRO A 98 -4.35 37.45 39.20
C PRO A 98 -4.41 37.21 40.73
N GLU A 99 -5.18 36.22 41.16
CA GLU A 99 -5.34 35.90 42.58
C GLU A 99 -3.99 35.51 43.21
N GLY A 100 -3.61 36.18 44.30
CA GLY A 100 -2.36 35.90 45.02
C GLY A 100 -1.17 36.77 44.61
N SER A 101 -1.29 37.55 43.54
CA SER A 101 -0.30 38.56 43.15
C SER A 101 -0.29 39.77 44.09
N GLU A 102 0.89 40.29 44.40
CA GLU A 102 1.15 41.59 45.03
C GLU A 102 1.82 42.58 44.06
N ALA A 103 1.79 42.31 42.75
CA ALA A 103 2.44 43.14 41.75
C ALA A 103 1.80 44.54 41.67
N GLU A 104 2.64 45.56 41.58
CA GLU A 104 2.24 46.96 41.41
C GLU A 104 3.07 47.59 40.29
N LEU A 105 2.47 48.56 39.57
CA LEU A 105 3.18 49.36 38.57
C LEU A 105 4.21 50.27 39.26
N GLU A 106 5.43 50.37 38.71
CA GLU A 106 6.44 51.33 39.16
C GLU A 106 5.93 52.77 39.08
N SER A 107 5.09 53.05 38.08
CA SER A 107 4.39 54.31 37.91
C SER A 107 3.07 54.15 37.15
N GLU A 108 2.00 54.72 37.67
CA GLU A 108 0.70 54.77 36.98
C GLU A 108 0.62 55.90 35.93
N THR A 109 1.62 56.79 35.83
CA THR A 109 1.52 58.02 35.01
C THR A 109 2.70 58.28 34.08
N SER A 110 3.71 57.39 34.09
CA SER A 110 4.87 57.53 33.22
C SER A 110 4.56 57.03 31.81
N GLU A 111 5.22 57.64 30.81
CA GLU A 111 5.14 57.22 29.40
C GLU A 111 5.63 55.79 29.18
N ILE A 112 6.65 55.39 29.94
CA ILE A 112 7.13 54.01 30.03
C ILE A 112 7.10 53.64 31.52
N THR A 113 6.52 52.50 31.83
CA THR A 113 6.43 51.97 33.19
C THR A 113 6.68 50.46 33.17
N SER A 114 6.76 49.83 34.33
CA SER A 114 6.91 48.38 34.44
C SER A 114 6.26 47.84 35.70
N PHE A 115 6.04 46.54 35.74
CA PHE A 115 5.76 45.80 36.98
C PHE A 115 6.62 44.54 37.00
N THR A 116 6.76 43.91 38.16
CA THR A 116 7.37 42.58 38.26
C THR A 116 6.24 41.55 38.33
N ALA A 117 6.21 40.62 37.38
CA ALA A 117 5.27 39.52 37.39
C ALA A 117 5.64 38.56 38.52
N ASP A 118 4.88 38.53 39.61
CA ASP A 118 5.28 37.84 40.84
C ASP A 118 4.62 36.47 41.06
N VAL A 119 3.56 36.18 40.30
CA VAL A 119 2.85 34.90 40.25
C VAL A 119 2.45 34.60 38.81
N ALA A 120 2.18 33.32 38.51
CA ALA A 120 1.61 32.93 37.23
C ALA A 120 0.12 33.34 37.12
N GLY A 121 -0.37 33.45 35.89
CA GLY A 121 -1.75 33.84 35.57
C GLY A 121 -1.83 35.07 34.69
N GLU A 122 -3.06 35.49 34.35
CA GLU A 122 -3.31 36.65 33.49
C GLU A 122 -3.26 37.98 34.26
N PHE A 123 -2.51 38.94 33.71
CA PHE A 123 -2.47 40.33 34.14
C PHE A 123 -3.16 41.21 33.10
N ASP A 124 -4.26 41.88 33.46
CA ASP A 124 -4.93 42.84 32.58
C ASP A 124 -4.31 44.22 32.72
N ILE A 125 -3.74 44.74 31.63
CA ILE A 125 -3.20 46.09 31.53
C ILE A 125 -4.20 46.99 30.80
N SER A 126 -4.47 48.17 31.34
CA SER A 126 -5.18 49.22 30.62
C SER A 126 -4.43 50.54 30.70
N LEU A 127 -4.30 51.19 29.54
CA LEU A 127 -3.76 52.51 29.34
C LEU A 127 -4.89 53.47 28.98
N LEU A 128 -5.01 54.57 29.70
CA LEU A 128 -5.78 55.75 29.30
C LEU A 128 -4.80 56.88 28.96
N VAL A 129 -4.88 57.38 27.72
CA VAL A 129 -4.10 58.54 27.27
C VAL A 129 -5.05 59.73 27.14
N SER A 130 -4.65 60.89 27.66
CA SER A 130 -5.47 62.11 27.56
C SER A 130 -4.64 63.34 27.20
N ALA A 131 -5.22 64.21 26.39
CA ALA A 131 -4.60 65.47 25.98
C ALA A 131 -5.67 66.48 25.55
N ASN A 132 -5.51 67.75 25.94
CA ASN A 132 -6.39 68.87 25.54
C ASN A 132 -7.91 68.64 25.78
N GLY A 133 -8.28 67.80 26.75
CA GLY A 133 -9.67 67.49 27.08
C GLY A 133 -10.30 66.32 26.29
N ALA A 134 -9.53 65.70 25.39
CA ALA A 134 -9.87 64.42 24.77
C ALA A 134 -9.07 63.27 25.41
N SER A 135 -9.57 62.04 25.27
CA SER A 135 -8.93 60.83 25.79
C SER A 135 -9.27 59.61 24.96
N ASP A 136 -8.35 58.66 24.92
CA ASP A 136 -8.53 57.34 24.31
C ASP A 136 -7.91 56.27 25.21
N ALA A 137 -8.34 55.01 25.05
CA ALA A 137 -7.89 53.91 25.91
C ALA A 137 -7.52 52.65 25.11
N ALA A 138 -6.47 51.97 25.55
CA ALA A 138 -6.03 50.67 25.05
C ALA A 138 -5.93 49.69 26.21
N SER A 139 -6.24 48.42 25.98
CA SER A 139 -6.13 47.36 26.98
C SER A 139 -5.64 46.06 26.36
N GLU A 140 -4.80 45.35 27.08
CA GLU A 140 -4.21 44.08 26.68
C GLU A 140 -3.99 43.21 27.92
N ALA A 141 -4.30 41.92 27.82
CA ALA A 141 -4.00 40.94 28.87
C ALA A 141 -2.70 40.22 28.50
N ILE A 142 -1.87 39.95 29.51
CA ILE A 142 -0.64 39.18 29.34
C ILE A 142 -0.65 37.99 30.30
N ALA A 143 -0.48 36.78 29.76
CA ALA A 143 -0.31 35.57 30.54
C ALA A 143 1.14 35.49 31.04
N VAL A 144 1.32 35.32 32.35
CA VAL A 144 2.60 35.03 32.99
C VAL A 144 2.65 33.54 33.31
N THR A 145 3.73 32.88 32.90
CA THR A 145 3.96 31.45 33.15
C THR A 145 5.00 31.22 34.25
N ALA A 146 4.85 30.18 35.06
CA ALA A 146 5.93 29.68 35.91
C ALA A 146 6.76 28.65 35.14
N GLU A 147 7.97 28.34 35.62
CA GLU A 147 8.80 27.25 35.08
C GLU A 147 9.01 26.17 36.15
N GLU A 148 8.92 24.90 35.77
CA GLU A 148 9.19 23.76 36.66
C GLU A 148 10.04 22.68 36.00
N GLU A 149 11.04 22.18 36.72
CA GLU A 149 11.88 21.04 36.31
C GLU A 149 11.22 19.70 36.70
N ILE A 150 11.18 18.75 35.77
CA ILE A 150 10.83 17.34 36.01
C ILE A 150 12.08 16.48 35.83
N SER A 151 12.70 16.10 36.95
CA SER A 151 13.93 15.26 37.01
C SER A 151 13.75 13.96 37.78
N SER A 152 12.51 13.53 38.02
CA SER A 152 12.24 12.27 38.71
C SER A 152 10.94 11.64 38.23
N ASN A 153 10.92 10.30 38.26
CA ASN A 153 9.75 9.47 37.94
C ASN A 153 8.46 9.96 38.61
N ILE A 154 7.35 9.81 37.89
CA ILE A 154 6.00 10.12 38.36
C ILE A 154 5.41 8.85 38.99
N SER A 155 5.62 8.69 40.30
CA SER A 155 5.17 7.53 41.08
C SER A 155 3.87 7.71 41.86
N ASP A 156 3.34 8.94 41.89
CA ASP A 156 2.07 9.31 42.49
C ASP A 156 1.30 10.17 41.48
N ASP A 157 -0.04 10.15 41.55
CA ASP A 157 -0.88 10.92 40.62
C ASP A 157 -0.47 12.39 40.60
N ARG A 158 -0.28 12.92 39.39
CA ARG A 158 0.23 14.26 39.16
C ARG A 158 -0.57 14.96 38.07
N THR A 159 -0.87 16.24 38.29
CA THR A 159 -1.43 17.13 37.28
C THR A 159 -0.38 18.18 36.89
N LEU A 160 -0.15 18.35 35.60
CA LEU A 160 0.64 19.44 35.01
C LEU A 160 -0.33 20.54 34.58
N SER A 161 -0.09 21.76 35.05
CA SER A 161 -0.98 22.90 34.82
C SER A 161 -0.51 23.78 33.67
N SER A 162 -1.43 24.37 32.93
CA SER A 162 -1.12 25.27 31.80
C SER A 162 -0.53 26.62 32.21
N GLU A 163 -0.58 26.96 33.50
CA GLU A 163 0.10 28.13 34.07
C GLU A 163 1.62 27.89 34.25
N VAL A 164 2.11 26.69 33.94
CA VAL A 164 3.51 26.28 34.15
C VAL A 164 4.09 25.68 32.86
N THR A 165 5.25 26.18 32.45
CA THR A 165 6.11 25.55 31.44
C THR A 165 7.01 24.53 32.12
N TYR A 166 6.96 23.27 31.66
CA TYR A 166 7.72 22.18 32.27
C TYR A 166 9.00 21.86 31.47
N PHE A 167 10.10 21.58 32.17
CA PHE A 167 11.36 21.16 31.58
C PHE A 167 11.74 19.76 32.08
N VAL A 168 11.75 18.78 31.19
CA VAL A 168 12.13 17.40 31.49
C VAL A 168 13.64 17.24 31.28
N THR A 169 14.36 16.97 32.37
CA THR A 169 15.84 16.96 32.38
C THR A 169 16.44 15.56 32.58
N ASP A 170 15.61 14.56 32.84
CA ASP A 170 15.98 13.14 32.95
C ASP A 170 14.98 12.27 32.17
N GLN A 171 15.30 10.99 31.95
CA GLN A 171 14.31 10.01 31.49
C GLN A 171 13.30 9.75 32.63
N ILE A 172 12.01 9.95 32.38
CA ILE A 172 10.97 9.88 33.40
C ILE A 172 10.09 8.66 33.19
N ASP A 173 10.09 7.75 34.16
CA ASP A 173 9.07 6.70 34.22
C ASP A 173 7.77 7.25 34.80
N ILE A 174 6.66 6.97 34.13
CA ILE A 174 5.31 7.29 34.58
C ILE A 174 4.65 5.97 35.04
N THR A 175 4.55 5.81 36.35
CA THR A 175 3.97 4.60 36.99
C THR A 175 2.66 4.87 37.71
N ALA A 176 2.18 6.12 37.68
CA ALA A 176 0.89 6.59 38.19
C ALA A 176 0.17 7.44 37.12
N GLU A 177 -0.98 8.03 37.45
CA GLU A 177 -1.71 8.88 36.50
C GLU A 177 -1.02 10.25 36.34
N LEU A 178 -0.57 10.58 35.13
CA LEU A 178 -0.10 11.90 34.74
C LEU A 178 -1.18 12.61 33.91
N THR A 179 -1.89 13.55 34.52
CA THR A 179 -2.87 14.42 33.85
C THR A 179 -2.19 15.70 33.39
N ILE A 180 -2.48 16.15 32.17
CA ILE A 180 -1.90 17.37 31.58
C ILE A 180 -3.06 18.27 31.13
N GLU A 181 -3.12 19.50 31.68
CA GLU A 181 -4.19 20.46 31.37
C GLU A 181 -4.04 21.01 29.94
N PRO A 182 -5.15 21.37 29.25
CA PRO A 182 -5.12 22.05 27.96
C PRO A 182 -4.20 23.27 27.95
N GLY A 183 -3.42 23.45 26.88
CA GLY A 183 -2.47 24.56 26.73
C GLY A 183 -1.15 24.39 27.48
N THR A 184 -0.91 23.26 28.15
CA THR A 184 0.37 23.01 28.85
C THR A 184 1.51 22.79 27.86
N GLU A 185 2.67 23.42 28.11
CA GLU A 185 3.89 23.25 27.34
C GLU A 185 4.95 22.46 28.14
N ILE A 186 5.53 21.43 27.50
CA ILE A 186 6.53 20.55 28.10
C ILE A 186 7.73 20.43 27.15
N TYR A 187 8.90 20.85 27.63
CA TYR A 187 10.14 20.86 26.87
C TYR A 187 11.13 19.82 27.40
N PHE A 188 11.70 19.02 26.50
CA PHE A 188 12.63 17.93 26.83
C PHE A 188 14.09 18.35 26.58
N GLU A 189 14.98 18.09 27.54
CA GLU A 189 16.42 18.17 27.31
C GLU A 189 16.91 17.01 26.42
N ALA A 190 18.14 17.15 25.91
CA ALA A 190 18.73 16.20 24.97
C ALA A 190 18.74 14.76 25.52
N GLY A 191 18.18 13.81 24.77
CA GLY A 191 18.15 12.38 25.11
C GLY A 191 17.27 12.02 26.32
N THR A 192 16.36 12.89 26.73
CA THR A 192 15.35 12.61 27.76
C THR A 192 14.05 12.10 27.13
N GLY A 193 13.04 11.76 27.94
CA GLY A 193 11.76 11.30 27.42
C GLY A 193 10.82 10.82 28.52
N PHE A 194 9.62 10.43 28.09
CA PHE A 194 8.63 9.80 28.95
C PHE A 194 8.53 8.31 28.61
N GLU A 195 8.52 7.46 29.63
CA GLU A 195 8.29 6.03 29.49
C GLU A 195 7.14 5.60 30.40
N LEU A 196 6.22 4.78 29.89
CA LEU A 196 5.18 4.12 30.67
C LEU A 196 5.53 2.63 30.81
N PRO A 197 6.37 2.25 31.79
CA PRO A 197 7.00 0.95 31.84
C PRO A 197 6.12 -0.15 32.43
N GLU A 198 4.90 0.15 32.91
CA GLU A 198 4.03 -0.84 33.55
C GLU A 198 2.53 -0.49 33.40
N MET A 199 1.67 -1.50 33.54
CA MET A 199 0.21 -1.39 33.30
C MET A 199 -0.56 -0.36 34.15
N GLN A 200 0.03 0.16 35.25
CA GLN A 200 -0.66 1.10 36.14
C GLN A 200 -0.47 2.56 35.73
N GLY A 201 0.64 2.90 35.06
CA GLY A 201 0.92 4.27 34.63
C GLY A 201 -0.01 4.70 33.51
N ALA A 202 -0.43 5.96 33.52
CA ALA A 202 -1.21 6.56 32.44
C ALA A 202 -0.74 7.96 32.09
N ILE A 203 -0.80 8.30 30.80
CA ILE A 203 -0.64 9.68 30.32
C ILE A 203 -1.99 10.17 29.78
N ILE A 204 -2.52 11.23 30.39
CA ILE A 204 -3.83 11.80 30.11
C ILE A 204 -3.60 13.21 29.58
N ALA A 205 -3.35 13.34 28.28
CA ALA A 205 -3.17 14.62 27.60
C ALA A 205 -4.41 14.92 26.75
N ASP A 206 -5.33 15.72 27.29
CA ASP A 206 -6.61 16.07 26.68
C ASP A 206 -6.70 17.57 26.47
N GLY A 207 -6.09 18.05 25.38
CA GLY A 207 -6.09 19.45 24.97
C GLY A 207 -7.37 19.86 24.24
N THR A 208 -7.36 21.06 23.66
CA THR A 208 -8.44 21.55 22.78
C THR A 208 -7.89 22.18 21.51
N GLU A 209 -8.74 22.47 20.53
CA GLU A 209 -8.33 23.16 19.29
C GLU A 209 -7.72 24.54 19.60
N GLU A 210 -8.30 25.27 20.57
CA GLU A 210 -7.81 26.57 20.99
C GLU A 210 -6.59 26.51 21.92
N GLU A 211 -6.48 25.44 22.72
CA GLU A 211 -5.44 25.25 23.73
C GLU A 211 -4.81 23.84 23.58
N PRO A 212 -4.05 23.60 22.50
CA PRO A 212 -3.38 22.31 22.31
C PRO A 212 -2.25 22.15 23.33
N ILE A 213 -1.97 20.90 23.72
CA ILE A 213 -0.82 20.57 24.58
C ILE A 213 0.42 20.41 23.69
N LEU A 214 1.58 20.91 24.14
CA LEU A 214 2.85 20.81 23.41
C LEU A 214 3.86 19.93 24.14
N PHE A 215 4.39 18.92 23.44
CA PHE A 215 5.61 18.18 23.81
C PHE A 215 6.69 18.48 22.76
N SER A 216 7.76 19.17 23.16
CA SER A 216 8.80 19.62 22.23
C SER A 216 10.21 19.50 22.81
N GLY A 217 11.23 19.50 21.98
CA GLY A 217 12.61 19.59 22.45
C GLY A 217 12.95 21.01 22.92
N THR A 218 13.84 21.14 23.91
CA THR A 218 14.49 22.43 24.24
C THR A 218 15.34 22.98 23.09
N SER A 219 15.59 22.18 22.05
CA SER A 219 16.10 22.60 20.76
C SER A 219 15.24 22.03 19.63
N GLU A 220 14.95 22.87 18.63
CA GLU A 220 14.25 22.51 17.39
C GLU A 220 15.16 21.68 16.45
N GLN A 221 15.57 20.50 16.90
CA GLN A 221 16.34 19.55 16.11
C GLN A 221 15.63 18.20 16.15
N PRO A 222 15.29 17.58 15.00
CA PRO A 222 14.79 16.22 14.99
C PRO A 222 15.72 15.29 15.78
N GLY A 223 15.14 14.44 16.64
CA GLY A 223 15.90 13.51 17.47
C GLY A 223 16.50 14.12 18.73
N TRP A 224 16.12 15.36 19.09
CA TRP A 224 16.66 16.01 20.29
C TRP A 224 16.36 15.21 21.55
N TRP A 225 15.14 14.69 21.68
CA TRP A 225 14.70 13.85 22.78
C TRP A 225 14.17 12.50 22.26
N ASN A 226 14.02 11.51 23.14
CA ASN A 226 13.76 10.13 22.73
C ASN A 226 12.29 9.87 22.34
N GLY A 227 11.35 10.72 22.75
CA GLY A 227 9.92 10.55 22.49
C GLY A 227 9.10 10.12 23.71
N ILE A 228 7.81 9.89 23.48
CA ILE A 228 6.86 9.30 24.44
C ILE A 228 6.79 7.80 24.17
N TYR A 229 7.22 6.99 25.13
CA TYR A 229 7.25 5.54 25.01
C TYR A 229 6.18 4.87 25.90
N VAL A 230 5.06 4.48 25.31
CA VAL A 230 4.04 3.64 25.95
C VAL A 230 4.50 2.17 25.89
N ARG A 231 5.28 1.72 26.87
CA ARG A 231 6.01 0.45 26.79
C ARG A 231 5.21 -0.79 27.15
N GLU A 232 4.63 -0.82 28.35
CA GLU A 232 3.82 -1.94 28.87
C GLU A 232 2.46 -1.45 29.42
N SER A 233 2.05 -0.23 29.07
CA SER A 233 0.81 0.33 29.60
C SER A 233 -0.37 0.06 28.66
N GLY A 234 -1.21 -0.89 29.05
CA GLY A 234 -2.56 -1.09 28.51
C GLY A 234 -3.63 -0.28 29.26
N ASN A 235 -3.26 0.80 29.95
CA ASN A 235 -4.22 1.61 30.69
C ASN A 235 -5.12 2.37 29.72
N VAL A 236 -6.44 2.18 29.84
CA VAL A 236 -7.45 2.82 28.98
C VAL A 236 -7.50 4.34 29.11
N LEU A 237 -6.80 4.91 30.09
CA LEU A 237 -6.65 6.36 30.27
C LEU A 237 -5.53 6.95 29.41
N ASN A 238 -4.69 6.14 28.77
CA ASN A 238 -3.65 6.62 27.87
C ASN A 238 -4.28 7.33 26.67
N GLN A 239 -4.09 8.64 26.58
CA GLN A 239 -4.63 9.44 25.49
C GLN A 239 -3.76 10.64 25.13
N LEU A 240 -3.72 10.93 23.83
CA LEU A 240 -3.24 12.17 23.23
C LEU A 240 -4.38 12.77 22.39
N ASN A 241 -5.09 13.76 22.91
CA ASN A 241 -6.12 14.51 22.18
C ASN A 241 -5.72 15.98 22.06
N TRP A 242 -5.74 16.54 20.85
CA TRP A 242 -5.27 17.91 20.56
C TRP A 242 -3.86 18.17 21.11
N VAL A 243 -2.94 17.26 20.80
CA VAL A 243 -1.54 17.31 21.22
C VAL A 243 -0.66 17.60 20.01
N THR A 244 0.38 18.42 20.20
CA THR A 244 1.53 18.48 19.29
C THR A 244 2.73 17.78 19.92
N VAL A 245 3.28 16.77 19.23
CA VAL A 245 4.54 16.11 19.61
C VAL A 245 5.58 16.37 18.53
N GLU A 246 6.70 16.98 18.90
CA GLU A 246 7.72 17.38 17.93
C GLU A 246 9.18 17.32 18.40
N TYR A 247 10.09 17.22 17.42
CA TYR A 247 11.54 17.18 17.61
C TYR A 247 12.06 16.00 18.46
N GLY A 248 11.26 14.94 18.59
CA GLY A 248 11.61 13.69 19.27
C GLY A 248 12.18 12.64 18.32
N GLY A 249 12.08 11.37 18.71
CA GLY A 249 12.54 10.24 17.90
C GLY A 249 14.04 10.03 17.88
N GLY A 250 14.76 10.45 18.93
CA GLY A 250 16.21 10.31 19.10
C GLY A 250 16.69 8.87 19.31
N GLU A 251 17.33 8.57 20.46
CA GLU A 251 17.88 7.22 20.67
C GLU A 251 16.78 6.15 20.75
N GLU A 252 17.00 5.03 20.07
CA GLU A 252 16.10 3.86 20.10
C GLU A 252 15.95 3.30 21.51
N PHE A 253 14.69 3.17 21.98
CA PHE A 253 14.38 2.47 23.22
C PHE A 253 14.52 0.96 23.03
N PHE A 254 15.66 0.37 23.41
CA PHE A 254 15.85 -1.08 23.57
C PHE A 254 15.28 -1.97 22.43
N ARG A 255 15.65 -1.71 21.17
CA ARG A 255 15.19 -2.48 19.98
C ARG A 255 13.69 -2.30 19.63
N SER A 256 13.02 -1.32 20.21
CA SER A 256 11.60 -1.04 19.98
C SER A 256 11.36 -0.02 18.86
N GLY A 257 12.41 0.35 18.11
CA GLY A 257 12.36 1.43 17.14
C GLY A 257 12.41 2.83 17.77
N SER A 258 12.31 3.84 16.93
CA SER A 258 12.38 5.26 17.29
C SER A 258 11.23 6.03 16.63
N GLY A 259 10.74 7.04 17.33
CA GLY A 259 9.73 7.96 16.84
C GLY A 259 9.32 8.98 17.90
N ASN A 260 8.45 9.93 17.55
CA ASN A 260 7.88 10.85 18.54
C ASN A 260 7.00 10.09 19.55
N VAL A 261 6.23 9.12 19.07
CA VAL A 261 5.37 8.24 19.89
C VAL A 261 5.70 6.79 19.58
N ILE A 262 6.03 6.01 20.61
CA ILE A 262 6.30 4.57 20.51
C ILE A 262 5.27 3.83 21.36
N VAL A 263 4.65 2.80 20.79
CA VAL A 263 3.61 1.99 21.46
C VAL A 263 3.99 0.52 21.44
N GLY A 264 4.12 -0.06 22.62
CA GLY A 264 4.47 -1.45 22.85
C GLY A 264 5.95 -1.77 22.65
N ARG A 265 6.29 -3.02 22.92
CA ARG A 265 7.62 -3.60 22.79
C ARG A 265 7.51 -4.91 22.01
N SER A 266 8.60 -5.42 21.44
CA SER A 266 8.64 -6.61 20.57
C SER A 266 7.93 -7.89 21.07
N ASP A 267 7.57 -8.00 22.35
CA ASP A 267 6.87 -9.13 22.96
C ASP A 267 5.71 -8.72 23.89
N GLU A 268 5.37 -7.44 23.96
CA GLU A 268 4.40 -6.89 24.91
C GLU A 268 3.54 -5.81 24.22
N SER A 269 2.22 -5.99 24.25
CA SER A 269 1.28 -5.00 23.72
C SER A 269 1.04 -3.87 24.72
N SER A 270 0.74 -2.68 24.19
CA SER A 270 0.31 -1.49 24.93
C SER A 270 -0.91 -0.88 24.25
N SER A 271 -1.51 0.14 24.88
CA SER A 271 -2.68 0.82 24.34
C SER A 271 -2.60 2.32 24.54
N ILE A 272 -2.93 3.10 23.51
CA ILE A 272 -3.10 4.57 23.61
C ILE A 272 -4.09 5.10 22.58
N GLU A 273 -4.99 6.00 22.97
CA GLU A 273 -5.85 6.74 22.05
C GLU A 273 -5.09 7.98 21.51
N ILE A 274 -5.20 8.25 20.21
CA ILE A 274 -4.55 9.41 19.57
C ILE A 274 -5.57 10.09 18.66
N THR A 275 -6.00 11.29 19.01
CA THR A 275 -7.03 12.03 18.27
C THR A 275 -6.67 13.49 18.07
N ASN A 276 -7.06 14.08 16.94
CA ASN A 276 -6.88 15.50 16.62
C ASN A 276 -5.45 16.03 16.86
N SER A 277 -4.44 15.17 16.78
CA SER A 277 -3.09 15.47 17.23
C SER A 277 -2.13 15.65 16.05
N THR A 278 -1.11 16.49 16.23
CA THR A 278 -0.04 16.72 15.25
C THR A 278 1.25 16.06 15.72
N ILE A 279 1.84 15.22 14.87
CA ILE A 279 3.08 14.50 15.18
C ILE A 279 4.09 14.79 14.07
N ARG A 280 5.16 15.53 14.39
CA ARG A 280 6.07 16.07 13.37
C ARG A 280 7.53 16.18 13.80
N HIS A 281 8.42 16.40 12.84
CA HIS A 281 9.84 16.65 13.09
C HIS A 281 10.56 15.56 13.91
N SER A 282 10.12 14.31 13.82
CA SER A 282 10.86 13.17 14.36
C SER A 282 12.14 12.92 13.54
N GLU A 283 13.26 12.51 14.17
CA GLU A 283 14.46 12.02 13.46
C GLU A 283 14.22 10.72 12.70
N SER A 284 13.11 10.04 12.96
CA SER A 284 12.70 8.81 12.27
C SER A 284 11.20 8.84 11.96
N TYR A 285 10.42 7.90 12.49
CA TYR A 285 8.98 7.82 12.24
C TYR A 285 8.20 8.78 13.15
N GLY A 286 7.03 9.22 12.71
CA GLY A 286 6.10 9.93 13.59
C GLY A 286 5.62 9.01 14.73
N ILE A 287 5.03 7.87 14.35
CA ILE A 287 4.51 6.86 15.28
C ILE A 287 5.14 5.49 14.98
N TRP A 288 5.56 4.79 16.03
CA TRP A 288 6.05 3.42 15.94
C TRP A 288 5.20 2.49 16.81
N VAL A 289 4.59 1.46 16.22
CA VAL A 289 3.72 0.49 16.91
C VAL A 289 4.34 -0.91 16.87
N ASN A 290 4.43 -1.60 18.00
CA ASN A 290 4.98 -2.97 18.15
C ASN A 290 3.92 -3.98 18.63
N SER A 291 4.16 -5.27 18.39
CA SER A 291 3.49 -6.44 19.02
C SER A 291 1.97 -6.36 19.14
N ASP A 292 1.33 -5.97 18.05
CA ASP A 292 -0.13 -5.80 17.98
C ASP A 292 -0.67 -4.90 19.09
N SER A 293 0.07 -3.83 19.40
CA SER A 293 -0.41 -2.80 20.31
C SER A 293 -1.61 -2.09 19.73
N ASP A 294 -2.49 -1.67 20.64
CA ASP A 294 -3.78 -1.11 20.32
C ASP A 294 -3.72 0.42 20.24
N LEU A 295 -4.34 0.98 19.20
CA LEU A 295 -4.73 2.36 19.01
C LEU A 295 -6.27 2.39 18.98
N PRO A 296 -6.96 2.27 20.12
CA PRO A 296 -8.40 2.01 20.16
C PRO A 296 -9.25 3.07 19.48
N VAL A 297 -8.77 4.32 19.53
CA VAL A 297 -9.32 5.47 18.82
C VAL A 297 -8.17 6.20 18.14
N PHE A 298 -8.21 6.25 16.81
CA PHE A 298 -7.27 6.96 15.97
C PHE A 298 -8.06 7.75 14.94
N GLU A 299 -8.15 9.07 15.09
CA GLU A 299 -8.94 9.93 14.19
C GLU A 299 -8.46 11.38 14.15
N GLY A 300 -8.58 12.01 12.97
CA GLY A 300 -8.32 13.44 12.79
C GLY A 300 -6.86 13.88 13.03
N ASN A 301 -5.90 12.97 12.96
CA ASN A 301 -4.49 13.25 13.23
C ASN A 301 -3.77 13.81 12.00
N VAL A 302 -2.69 14.56 12.23
CA VAL A 302 -1.79 15.05 11.19
C VAL A 302 -0.37 14.59 11.49
N ILE A 303 0.17 13.68 10.68
CA ILE A 303 1.49 13.10 10.89
C ILE A 303 2.36 13.50 9.70
N THR A 304 3.25 14.46 9.92
CA THR A 304 3.88 15.22 8.82
C THR A 304 5.29 15.66 9.20
N GLU A 305 6.12 16.04 8.22
CA GLU A 305 7.44 16.62 8.43
C GLU A 305 8.38 15.76 9.30
N ASN A 306 8.22 14.43 9.29
CA ASN A 306 9.14 13.48 9.92
C ASN A 306 10.25 13.06 8.92
N GLU A 307 11.43 12.73 9.43
CA GLU A 307 12.61 12.42 8.59
C GLU A 307 12.50 11.05 7.90
N ASP A 308 11.74 10.09 8.43
CA ASP A 308 11.33 8.85 7.73
C ASP A 308 9.85 8.94 7.29
N ALA A 309 9.05 7.92 7.62
CA ALA A 309 7.65 7.80 7.26
C ALA A 309 6.72 8.19 8.43
N PRO A 310 5.44 8.52 8.18
CA PRO A 310 4.48 8.89 9.23
C PRO A 310 4.30 7.80 10.30
N VAL A 311 4.07 6.56 9.88
CA VAL A 311 3.77 5.44 10.77
C VAL A 311 4.55 4.21 10.36
N ASN A 312 5.07 3.50 11.37
CA ASN A 312 5.62 2.17 11.26
C ASN A 312 4.83 1.19 12.14
N MET A 313 4.24 0.14 11.57
CA MET A 313 3.44 -0.83 12.32
C MET A 313 3.38 -2.23 11.65
N PRO A 314 3.06 -3.30 12.42
CA PRO A 314 2.90 -4.65 11.85
C PRO A 314 1.63 -4.77 11.00
N ALA A 315 1.64 -5.70 10.03
CA ALA A 315 0.56 -5.94 9.07
C ALA A 315 -0.82 -6.18 9.71
N SER A 316 -0.86 -6.95 10.79
CA SER A 316 -2.03 -7.27 11.63
C SER A 316 -2.68 -6.07 12.31
N SER A 317 -1.98 -4.93 12.42
CA SER A 317 -2.44 -3.74 13.14
C SER A 317 -2.88 -2.59 12.23
N ILE A 318 -2.67 -2.69 10.92
CA ILE A 318 -2.91 -1.58 9.97
C ILE A 318 -4.36 -1.09 9.98
N ASN A 319 -5.33 -1.96 10.28
CA ASN A 319 -6.76 -1.63 10.36
C ASN A 319 -7.10 -0.55 11.40
N GLN A 320 -6.18 -0.27 12.32
CA GLN A 320 -6.36 0.72 13.38
C GLN A 320 -6.18 2.16 12.85
N LEU A 321 -5.49 2.35 11.73
CA LEU A 321 -5.38 3.64 11.06
C LEU A 321 -6.71 4.03 10.41
N ASP A 322 -6.97 5.33 10.32
CA ASP A 322 -8.20 5.88 9.75
C ASP A 322 -7.93 6.83 8.57
N ALA A 323 -8.94 6.98 7.70
CA ALA A 323 -8.85 7.81 6.50
C ALA A 323 -9.22 9.29 6.73
N THR A 324 -9.58 9.70 7.95
CA THR A 324 -9.81 11.11 8.31
C THR A 324 -8.53 11.79 8.78
N SER A 325 -7.54 11.01 9.22
CA SER A 325 -6.17 11.47 9.48
C SER A 325 -5.40 11.71 8.17
N SER A 326 -4.35 12.53 8.24
CA SER A 326 -3.43 12.86 7.16
C SER A 326 -2.04 12.30 7.46
N TYR A 327 -1.48 11.58 6.49
CA TYR A 327 -0.17 10.93 6.61
C TYR A 327 0.87 11.53 5.64
N THR A 328 0.53 12.62 4.95
CA THR A 328 1.36 13.28 3.94
C THR A 328 2.31 14.35 4.49
N GLY A 329 3.32 14.71 3.71
CA GLY A 329 4.29 15.77 4.01
C GLY A 329 5.50 15.32 4.83
N ASN A 330 5.75 14.02 4.92
CA ASN A 330 6.96 13.43 5.49
C ASN A 330 8.05 13.34 4.42
N SER A 331 9.27 12.99 4.82
CA SER A 331 10.34 12.72 3.84
C SER A 331 9.97 11.55 2.92
N ASP A 332 9.29 10.56 3.50
CA ASP A 332 8.74 9.39 2.83
C ASP A 332 7.23 9.27 3.13
N ASP A 333 6.38 9.56 2.13
CA ASP A 333 4.92 9.52 2.27
C ASP A 333 4.36 8.11 1.98
N TYR A 334 4.47 7.22 2.96
CA TYR A 334 3.82 5.90 2.99
C TYR A 334 3.64 5.39 4.41
N ILE A 335 2.70 4.47 4.64
CA ILE A 335 2.67 3.66 5.87
C ILE A 335 3.67 2.53 5.72
N PHE A 336 4.66 2.45 6.62
CA PHE A 336 5.63 1.36 6.60
C PHE A 336 5.08 0.13 7.33
N VAL A 337 4.89 -0.96 6.60
CA VAL A 337 4.35 -2.22 7.09
C VAL A 337 5.48 -3.21 7.30
N ARG A 338 5.66 -3.64 8.56
CA ARG A 338 6.69 -4.62 8.94
C ARG A 338 6.15 -6.04 9.02
N SER A 339 7.04 -7.00 8.80
CA SER A 339 6.83 -8.37 9.29
C SER A 339 6.98 -8.45 10.81
N GLY A 340 6.47 -9.51 11.40
CA GLY A 340 6.67 -9.82 12.83
C GLY A 340 5.43 -10.33 13.53
N ASN A 341 4.24 -10.02 13.00
CA ASN A 341 2.97 -10.60 13.41
C ASN A 341 2.15 -10.93 12.16
N ASP A 342 1.71 -12.18 12.10
CA ASP A 342 0.84 -12.67 11.03
C ASP A 342 -0.59 -12.18 11.30
N ILE A 343 -1.40 -12.07 10.25
CA ILE A 343 -2.83 -11.84 10.39
C ILE A 343 -3.46 -13.20 10.69
N ASP A 344 -3.62 -13.54 11.98
CA ASP A 344 -4.05 -14.87 12.45
C ASP A 344 -5.22 -14.83 13.46
N ALA A 345 -5.51 -13.68 14.05
CA ALA A 345 -6.46 -13.57 15.16
C ALA A 345 -7.87 -13.10 14.76
N ASN A 346 -7.94 -12.09 13.88
CA ASN A 346 -9.20 -11.49 13.44
C ASN A 346 -9.09 -11.05 11.98
N ASP A 347 -10.24 -10.89 11.32
CA ASP A 347 -10.30 -10.23 10.02
C ASP A 347 -9.82 -8.78 10.12
N VAL A 348 -9.05 -8.34 9.13
CA VAL A 348 -8.40 -7.02 9.08
C VAL A 348 -8.79 -6.33 7.78
N THR A 349 -9.10 -5.03 7.85
CA THR A 349 -9.34 -4.20 6.66
C THR A 349 -8.27 -3.12 6.55
N TRP A 350 -7.54 -3.09 5.43
CA TRP A 350 -6.64 -2.00 5.10
C TRP A 350 -7.41 -0.96 4.28
N LYS A 351 -7.43 0.27 4.79
CA LYS A 351 -8.23 1.36 4.22
C LYS A 351 -7.48 2.05 3.10
N ASN A 352 -8.21 2.71 2.21
CA ASN A 352 -7.57 3.62 1.26
C ASN A 352 -7.20 4.94 1.97
N LEU A 353 -5.91 5.11 2.29
CA LEU A 353 -5.37 6.29 2.98
C LEU A 353 -4.89 7.35 1.97
N ASP A 354 -4.48 8.53 2.46
CA ASP A 354 -3.92 9.60 1.61
C ASP A 354 -2.46 9.35 1.18
N VAL A 355 -1.89 8.19 1.55
CA VAL A 355 -0.56 7.68 1.19
C VAL A 355 -0.62 6.17 0.91
N ASP A 356 0.39 5.64 0.22
CA ASP A 356 0.49 4.20 -0.09
C ASP A 356 0.94 3.38 1.13
N TYR A 357 0.76 2.06 1.06
CA TYR A 357 1.43 1.12 1.97
C TYR A 357 2.77 0.66 1.39
N ARG A 358 3.82 0.56 2.21
CA ARG A 358 5.12 0.02 1.82
C ARG A 358 5.54 -1.15 2.71
N ILE A 359 5.78 -2.30 2.11
CA ILE A 359 6.21 -3.52 2.80
C ILE A 359 7.75 -3.59 2.71
N GLY A 360 8.41 -3.76 3.86
CA GLY A 360 9.87 -3.80 3.97
C GLY A 360 10.56 -4.96 3.26
N GLY A 361 11.83 -4.81 2.88
CA GLY A 361 12.57 -5.83 2.15
C GLY A 361 12.80 -7.10 2.98
N GLY A 362 12.37 -8.25 2.45
CA GLY A 362 12.37 -9.52 3.16
C GLY A 362 11.28 -9.67 4.24
N ASP A 363 10.42 -8.66 4.40
CA ASP A 363 9.19 -8.77 5.16
C ASP A 363 8.10 -9.47 4.34
N SER A 364 7.08 -9.98 5.03
CA SER A 364 5.94 -10.66 4.42
C SER A 364 4.64 -10.24 5.08
N VAL A 365 3.57 -10.21 4.30
CA VAL A 365 2.19 -10.14 4.81
C VAL A 365 1.64 -11.55 4.78
N VAL A 366 1.57 -12.18 5.95
CA VAL A 366 1.05 -13.55 6.10
C VAL A 366 -0.37 -13.47 6.63
N ILE A 367 -1.30 -14.17 5.98
CA ILE A 367 -2.67 -14.33 6.44
C ILE A 367 -2.90 -15.82 6.66
N THR A 368 -3.28 -16.19 7.89
CA THR A 368 -3.35 -17.59 8.33
C THR A 368 -4.54 -17.85 9.24
N ASP A 369 -4.70 -19.08 9.75
CA ASP A 369 -5.73 -19.45 10.73
C ASP A 369 -7.19 -19.15 10.31
N GLY A 370 -7.45 -19.09 9.00
CA GLY A 370 -8.80 -18.87 8.46
C GLY A 370 -9.33 -17.44 8.51
N VAL A 371 -8.54 -16.46 8.95
CA VAL A 371 -8.96 -15.05 8.96
C VAL A 371 -8.73 -14.39 7.60
N THR A 372 -9.35 -13.23 7.37
CA THR A 372 -9.32 -12.56 6.06
C THR A 372 -8.73 -11.15 6.14
N LEU A 373 -7.81 -10.84 5.20
CA LEU A 373 -7.39 -9.49 4.89
C LEU A 373 -8.26 -8.92 3.76
N THR A 374 -8.93 -7.79 4.01
CA THR A 374 -9.67 -7.01 3.01
C THR A 374 -8.92 -5.72 2.68
N ILE A 375 -8.74 -5.43 1.40
CA ILE A 375 -8.12 -4.18 0.91
C ILE A 375 -9.21 -3.30 0.29
N GLU A 376 -9.33 -2.04 0.73
CA GLU A 376 -10.33 -1.12 0.15
C GLU A 376 -9.95 -0.68 -1.28
N PRO A 377 -10.95 -0.38 -2.16
CA PRO A 377 -10.71 0.12 -3.51
C PRO A 377 -9.79 1.34 -3.57
N GLY A 378 -8.96 1.40 -4.61
CA GLY A 378 -8.02 2.50 -4.85
C GLY A 378 -6.72 2.44 -4.04
N THR A 379 -6.57 1.43 -3.17
CA THR A 379 -5.38 1.26 -2.33
C THR A 379 -4.19 0.75 -3.15
N THR A 380 -2.99 1.29 -2.87
CA THR A 380 -1.72 0.82 -3.47
C THR A 380 -0.79 0.24 -2.40
N LEU A 381 -0.30 -0.98 -2.63
CA LEU A 381 0.69 -1.68 -1.83
C LEU A 381 2.00 -1.79 -2.61
N LYS A 382 3.09 -1.28 -2.05
CA LYS A 382 4.43 -1.26 -2.64
C LYS A 382 5.38 -2.19 -1.91
N PHE A 383 5.91 -3.17 -2.62
CA PHE A 383 6.76 -4.22 -2.09
C PHE A 383 8.24 -3.88 -2.31
N GLU A 384 9.05 -3.93 -1.27
CA GLU A 384 10.51 -3.94 -1.40
C GLU A 384 11.06 -5.30 -1.85
N SER A 385 12.35 -5.32 -2.16
CA SER A 385 13.07 -6.52 -2.60
C SER A 385 12.74 -7.74 -1.75
N SER A 386 12.37 -8.84 -2.41
CA SER A 386 12.12 -10.14 -1.77
C SER A 386 10.98 -10.21 -0.76
N SER A 387 10.11 -9.19 -0.69
CA SER A 387 8.87 -9.26 0.08
C SER A 387 7.76 -9.98 -0.67
N TYR A 388 6.71 -10.42 0.02
CA TYR A 388 5.60 -11.20 -0.55
C TYR A 388 4.33 -11.18 0.31
N ILE A 389 3.22 -11.64 -0.27
CA ILE A 389 1.99 -12.01 0.45
C ILE A 389 1.89 -13.54 0.48
N ASP A 390 1.52 -14.13 1.61
CA ASP A 390 1.29 -15.58 1.77
C ASP A 390 -0.06 -15.85 2.44
N LEU A 391 -0.92 -16.62 1.76
CA LEU A 391 -2.15 -17.17 2.32
C LEU A 391 -1.90 -18.62 2.70
N ASP A 392 -1.88 -18.87 4.01
CA ASP A 392 -1.63 -20.18 4.61
C ASP A 392 -2.79 -20.61 5.50
N GLU A 393 -2.89 -21.89 5.85
CA GLU A 393 -3.89 -22.43 6.80
C GLU A 393 -5.31 -21.80 6.66
N GLN A 394 -5.83 -21.71 5.43
CA GLN A 394 -7.13 -21.11 5.08
C GLN A 394 -7.27 -19.58 5.20
N GLY A 395 -6.17 -18.85 5.35
CA GLY A 395 -6.15 -17.38 5.31
C GLY A 395 -6.75 -16.82 4.03
N GLY A 396 -7.51 -15.72 4.16
CA GLY A 396 -8.30 -15.10 3.10
C GLY A 396 -7.70 -13.78 2.59
N LEU A 397 -7.82 -13.51 1.30
CA LEU A 397 -7.53 -12.18 0.72
C LEU A 397 -8.70 -11.70 -0.14
N VAL A 398 -9.30 -10.58 0.24
CA VAL A 398 -10.31 -9.87 -0.56
C VAL A 398 -9.68 -8.58 -1.09
N ALA A 399 -9.40 -8.55 -2.39
CA ALA A 399 -9.03 -7.33 -3.12
C ALA A 399 -10.08 -7.07 -4.21
N ASP A 400 -11.17 -6.42 -3.82
CA ASP A 400 -12.31 -6.06 -4.67
C ASP A 400 -12.21 -4.56 -4.99
N GLY A 401 -11.50 -4.24 -6.08
CA GLY A 401 -11.33 -2.89 -6.60
C GLY A 401 -12.49 -2.45 -7.50
N THR A 402 -12.31 -1.35 -8.22
CA THR A 402 -13.22 -0.99 -9.32
C THR A 402 -12.44 -0.47 -10.51
N GLU A 403 -13.07 -0.39 -11.69
CA GLU A 403 -12.46 0.24 -12.88
C GLU A 403 -11.94 1.66 -12.59
N ALA A 404 -12.62 2.43 -11.74
CA ALA A 404 -12.24 3.80 -11.40
C ALA A 404 -11.18 3.87 -10.29
N GLU A 405 -11.17 2.88 -9.40
CA GLU A 405 -10.34 2.82 -8.20
C GLU A 405 -9.76 1.39 -8.07
N PRO A 406 -8.87 0.97 -8.99
CA PRO A 406 -8.27 -0.35 -8.94
C PRO A 406 -7.33 -0.46 -7.74
N ILE A 407 -7.20 -1.67 -7.21
CA ILE A 407 -6.18 -1.98 -6.19
C ILE A 407 -4.88 -2.33 -6.90
N VAL A 408 -3.74 -1.85 -6.40
CA VAL A 408 -2.43 -2.06 -7.04
C VAL A 408 -1.45 -2.73 -6.09
N PHE A 409 -0.93 -3.89 -6.48
CA PHE A 409 0.21 -4.57 -5.85
C PHE A 409 1.42 -4.44 -6.78
N THR A 410 2.44 -3.67 -6.36
CA THR A 410 3.57 -3.31 -7.23
C THR A 410 4.90 -3.29 -6.50
N GLY A 411 6.01 -3.37 -7.23
CA GLY A 411 7.34 -3.17 -6.65
C GLY A 411 7.62 -1.69 -6.32
N THR A 412 8.41 -1.44 -5.28
CA THR A 412 9.01 -0.09 -5.04
C THR A 412 9.98 0.32 -6.15
N THR A 413 10.46 -0.64 -6.94
CA THR A 413 11.19 -0.42 -8.19
C THR A 413 10.46 -1.15 -9.31
N GLU A 414 10.27 -0.45 -10.44
CA GLU A 414 9.69 -0.99 -11.68
C GLU A 414 10.70 -1.92 -12.39
N GLN A 415 10.97 -3.07 -11.76
CA GLN A 415 11.84 -4.10 -12.28
C GLN A 415 11.14 -5.45 -12.10
N ALA A 416 11.03 -6.23 -13.18
CA ALA A 416 10.54 -7.60 -13.10
C ALA A 416 11.31 -8.37 -12.02
N GLY A 417 10.59 -9.15 -11.20
CA GLY A 417 11.18 -9.97 -10.15
C GLY A 417 11.67 -9.18 -8.93
N TRP A 418 11.22 -7.94 -8.76
CA TRP A 418 11.61 -7.12 -7.61
C TRP A 418 11.12 -7.73 -6.30
N TRP A 419 9.87 -8.19 -6.27
CA TRP A 419 9.26 -8.89 -5.13
C TRP A 419 8.80 -10.29 -5.54
N ASN A 420 8.47 -11.17 -4.59
CA ASN A 420 8.29 -12.59 -4.91
C ASN A 420 6.86 -12.97 -5.34
N GLY A 421 5.90 -12.05 -5.26
CA GLY A 421 4.52 -12.27 -5.68
C GLY A 421 3.54 -12.59 -4.54
N ILE A 422 2.33 -12.97 -4.94
CA ILE A 422 1.23 -13.39 -4.05
C ILE A 422 1.14 -14.91 -4.06
N TYR A 423 1.36 -15.54 -2.92
CA TYR A 423 1.26 -16.99 -2.73
C TYR A 423 -0.07 -17.36 -2.10
N VAL A 424 -0.93 -18.07 -2.82
CA VAL A 424 -2.15 -18.72 -2.31
C VAL A 424 -1.80 -20.18 -2.05
N ARG A 425 -1.34 -20.53 -0.85
CA ARG A 425 -0.56 -21.77 -0.65
C ARG A 425 -1.36 -22.93 -0.07
N GLU A 426 -1.97 -22.71 1.09
CA GLU A 426 -2.84 -23.69 1.78
C GLU A 426 -4.20 -23.06 2.07
N SER A 427 -4.77 -22.39 1.07
CA SER A 427 -6.02 -21.66 1.23
C SER A 427 -7.01 -21.96 0.11
N SER A 428 -8.15 -22.53 0.50
CA SER A 428 -9.35 -22.64 -0.33
C SER A 428 -10.47 -21.77 0.25
N ASN A 429 -10.09 -20.66 0.91
CA ASN A 429 -11.06 -19.73 1.48
C ASN A 429 -11.92 -19.15 0.35
N PRO A 430 -13.26 -19.26 0.42
CA PRO A 430 -14.14 -18.77 -0.64
C PRO A 430 -14.14 -17.23 -0.78
N GLN A 431 -13.43 -16.52 0.08
CA GLN A 431 -13.23 -15.07 0.00
C GLN A 431 -11.95 -14.69 -0.75
N ASN A 432 -11.12 -15.65 -1.18
CA ASN A 432 -9.93 -15.35 -1.96
C ASN A 432 -10.32 -14.77 -3.32
N GLU A 433 -10.07 -13.48 -3.53
CA GLU A 433 -10.55 -12.74 -4.69
C GLU A 433 -9.58 -11.61 -5.07
N LEU A 434 -9.29 -11.53 -6.37
CA LEU A 434 -8.68 -10.39 -7.05
C LEU A 434 -9.65 -9.89 -8.14
N ASP A 435 -10.45 -8.87 -7.84
CA ASP A 435 -11.31 -8.18 -8.83
C ASP A 435 -10.84 -6.74 -9.04
N TRP A 436 -10.69 -6.30 -10.29
CA TRP A 436 -10.14 -4.97 -10.64
C TRP A 436 -8.80 -4.66 -9.96
N VAL A 437 -7.90 -5.65 -9.96
CA VAL A 437 -6.56 -5.57 -9.38
C VAL A 437 -5.50 -5.41 -10.45
N THR A 438 -4.42 -4.67 -10.16
CA THR A 438 -3.15 -4.76 -10.90
C THR A 438 -2.09 -5.43 -10.03
N VAL A 439 -1.49 -6.52 -10.51
CA VAL A 439 -0.31 -7.15 -9.90
C VAL A 439 0.87 -7.05 -10.85
N GLU A 440 1.95 -6.37 -10.42
CA GLU A 440 3.09 -6.10 -11.30
C GLU A 440 4.47 -6.10 -10.63
N TYR A 441 5.52 -6.34 -11.44
CA TYR A 441 6.93 -6.35 -11.05
C TYR A 441 7.31 -7.42 -10.01
N ALA A 442 6.51 -8.48 -9.89
CA ALA A 442 6.79 -9.63 -9.03
C ALA A 442 7.45 -10.78 -9.82
N GLY A 443 7.33 -12.03 -9.35
CA GLY A 443 7.95 -13.20 -9.99
C GLY A 443 9.43 -13.36 -9.67
N GLY A 444 9.88 -12.86 -8.51
CA GLY A 444 11.26 -12.95 -8.03
C GLY A 444 11.71 -14.39 -7.69
N GLU A 445 12.40 -14.55 -6.56
CA GLU A 445 12.89 -15.87 -6.15
C GLU A 445 11.72 -16.82 -5.86
N GLU A 446 11.83 -18.07 -6.29
CA GLU A 446 10.83 -19.11 -5.98
C GLU A 446 10.80 -19.39 -4.47
N PHE A 447 9.60 -19.29 -3.87
CA PHE A 447 9.35 -19.77 -2.51
C PHE A 447 8.53 -21.04 -2.49
N PHE A 448 8.63 -21.77 -1.38
CA PHE A 448 7.76 -22.89 -1.04
C PHE A 448 7.70 -24.06 -2.04
N ARG A 449 8.56 -24.12 -3.06
CA ARG A 449 8.47 -25.12 -4.15
C ARG A 449 7.16 -25.02 -4.93
N SER A 450 6.71 -23.79 -5.13
CA SER A 450 5.43 -23.48 -5.77
C SER A 450 5.60 -22.90 -7.18
N GLY A 451 6.83 -22.77 -7.69
CA GLY A 451 7.10 -22.00 -8.90
C GLY A 451 7.15 -20.49 -8.66
N SER A 452 7.27 -19.72 -9.74
CA SER A 452 7.43 -18.26 -9.68
C SER A 452 6.47 -17.54 -10.63
N GLY A 453 5.91 -16.43 -10.17
CA GLY A 453 5.06 -15.54 -10.96
C GLY A 453 4.56 -14.35 -10.16
N ASN A 454 3.66 -13.56 -10.74
CA ASN A 454 2.96 -12.51 -9.99
C ASN A 454 1.98 -13.11 -8.98
N VAL A 455 1.22 -14.13 -9.41
CA VAL A 455 0.26 -14.86 -8.58
C VAL A 455 0.56 -16.35 -8.66
N ILE A 456 0.70 -17.00 -7.51
CA ILE A 456 1.02 -18.42 -7.39
C ILE A 456 -0.09 -19.11 -6.60
N VAL A 457 -0.72 -20.13 -7.18
CA VAL A 457 -1.87 -20.84 -6.60
C VAL A 457 -1.52 -22.30 -6.36
N GLY A 458 -1.56 -22.71 -5.09
CA GLY A 458 -1.25 -24.03 -4.58
C GLY A 458 0.25 -24.36 -4.59
N ARG A 459 0.55 -25.59 -4.22
CA ARG A 459 1.89 -26.20 -4.28
C ARG A 459 1.83 -27.56 -4.94
N SER A 460 2.98 -28.21 -5.08
CA SER A 460 3.10 -29.54 -5.71
C SER A 460 2.20 -30.64 -5.10
N ASP A 461 1.79 -30.53 -3.83
CA ASP A 461 1.00 -31.53 -3.11
C ASP A 461 -0.19 -30.95 -2.31
N GLU A 462 -0.49 -29.68 -2.51
CA GLU A 462 -1.53 -28.92 -1.80
C GLU A 462 -2.33 -28.10 -2.82
N ASN A 463 -3.65 -28.24 -2.81
CA ASN A 463 -4.54 -27.45 -3.65
C ASN A 463 -4.96 -26.17 -2.91
N SER A 464 -5.19 -25.12 -3.68
CA SER A 464 -5.68 -23.83 -3.20
C SER A 464 -6.72 -23.26 -4.16
N SER A 465 -7.38 -22.18 -3.78
CA SER A 465 -8.38 -21.54 -4.60
C SER A 465 -8.35 -20.02 -4.51
N ILE A 466 -8.52 -19.35 -5.65
CA ILE A 466 -8.66 -17.89 -5.73
C ILE A 466 -9.44 -17.48 -6.99
N GLU A 467 -10.40 -16.58 -6.83
CA GLU A 467 -11.10 -15.92 -7.95
C GLU A 467 -10.25 -14.76 -8.49
N ILE A 468 -10.14 -14.63 -9.82
CA ILE A 468 -9.39 -13.57 -10.48
C ILE A 468 -10.24 -13.03 -11.63
N THR A 469 -10.75 -11.81 -11.50
CA THR A 469 -11.63 -11.19 -12.50
C THR A 469 -11.22 -9.74 -12.78
N ASN A 470 -11.48 -9.27 -13.99
CA ASN A 470 -11.22 -7.89 -14.45
C ASN A 470 -9.81 -7.33 -14.10
N SER A 471 -8.82 -8.21 -13.94
CA SER A 471 -7.54 -7.86 -13.34
C SER A 471 -6.42 -7.85 -14.36
N THR A 472 -5.39 -7.04 -14.11
CA THR A 472 -4.18 -6.94 -14.94
C THR A 472 -2.99 -7.56 -14.22
N ILE A 473 -2.34 -8.54 -14.85
CA ILE A 473 -1.16 -9.23 -14.31
C ILE A 473 -0.01 -9.09 -15.29
N ARG A 474 1.05 -8.36 -14.90
CA ARG A 474 2.12 -7.98 -15.84
C ARG A 474 3.50 -7.80 -15.23
N HIS A 475 4.53 -7.71 -16.08
CA HIS A 475 5.90 -7.42 -15.65
C HIS A 475 6.48 -8.40 -14.62
N SER A 476 6.03 -9.66 -14.64
CA SER A 476 6.69 -10.74 -13.89
C SER A 476 8.05 -11.09 -14.51
N ASP A 477 9.07 -11.43 -13.70
CA ASP A 477 10.34 -12.02 -14.19
C ASP A 477 10.19 -13.50 -14.60
N ASN A 478 8.97 -14.02 -14.46
CA ASN A 478 8.61 -15.37 -14.83
C ASN A 478 7.19 -15.37 -15.41
N TYR A 479 6.34 -16.34 -15.06
CA TYR A 479 4.95 -16.38 -15.52
C TYR A 479 4.10 -15.28 -14.90
N GLY A 480 3.00 -14.91 -15.55
CA GLY A 480 1.99 -14.06 -14.93
C GLY A 480 1.30 -14.79 -13.76
N ILE A 481 0.72 -15.95 -14.04
CA ILE A 481 0.09 -16.82 -13.05
C ILE A 481 0.72 -18.20 -13.09
N TRP A 482 1.01 -18.76 -11.91
CA TRP A 482 1.43 -20.14 -11.75
C TRP A 482 0.40 -20.93 -10.93
N VAL A 483 -0.18 -21.98 -11.52
CA VAL A 483 -1.15 -22.86 -10.84
C VAL A 483 -0.54 -24.24 -10.65
N ASN A 484 -0.61 -24.76 -9.43
CA ASN A 484 -0.14 -26.09 -9.06
C ASN A 484 -1.29 -27.01 -8.65
N SER A 485 -1.05 -28.32 -8.73
CA SER A 485 -2.01 -29.35 -8.33
C SER A 485 -3.39 -29.17 -8.99
N ASP A 486 -4.41 -29.83 -8.47
CA ASP A 486 -5.80 -29.54 -8.84
C ASP A 486 -6.31 -28.28 -8.10
N SER A 487 -5.53 -27.19 -8.11
CA SER A 487 -5.98 -25.89 -7.58
C SER A 487 -7.05 -25.28 -8.49
N GLU A 488 -7.92 -24.46 -7.89
CA GLU A 488 -9.16 -23.98 -8.50
C GLU A 488 -9.17 -22.45 -8.65
N LEU A 489 -9.54 -21.98 -9.83
CA LEU A 489 -9.86 -20.59 -10.18
C LEU A 489 -11.39 -20.51 -10.38
N PRO A 490 -12.19 -20.45 -9.30
CA PRO A 490 -13.65 -20.59 -9.36
C PRO A 490 -14.36 -19.48 -10.16
N GLY A 491 -13.67 -18.36 -10.38
CA GLY A 491 -14.04 -17.31 -11.34
C GLY A 491 -12.78 -16.80 -12.03
N PHE A 492 -12.79 -16.83 -13.35
CA PHE A 492 -11.73 -16.30 -14.19
C PHE A 492 -12.38 -15.64 -15.41
N GLU A 493 -12.45 -14.31 -15.43
CA GLU A 493 -13.15 -13.55 -16.48
C GLU A 493 -12.54 -12.16 -16.66
N GLY A 494 -12.42 -11.70 -17.92
CA GLY A 494 -12.08 -10.31 -18.23
C GLY A 494 -10.67 -9.88 -17.84
N ASN A 495 -9.75 -10.83 -17.67
CA ASN A 495 -8.38 -10.55 -17.22
C ASN A 495 -7.47 -10.14 -18.38
N LEU A 496 -6.44 -9.35 -18.08
CA LEU A 496 -5.35 -9.02 -18.98
C LEU A 496 -4.02 -9.52 -18.41
N ILE A 497 -3.45 -10.56 -19.01
CA ILE A 497 -2.17 -11.13 -18.61
C ILE A 497 -1.15 -10.86 -19.72
N THR A 498 -0.25 -9.91 -19.48
CA THR A 498 0.59 -9.33 -20.55
C THR A 498 1.94 -8.87 -20.03
N GLU A 499 2.91 -8.62 -20.91
CA GLU A 499 4.21 -8.03 -20.56
C GLU A 499 4.98 -8.79 -19.47
N ASN A 500 4.79 -10.11 -19.35
CA ASN A 500 5.59 -10.99 -18.49
C ASN A 500 6.82 -11.56 -19.26
N GLU A 501 7.91 -11.86 -18.54
CA GLU A 501 9.16 -12.33 -19.14
C GLU A 501 9.09 -13.80 -19.62
N ASP A 502 8.15 -14.61 -19.09
CA ASP A 502 7.77 -15.92 -19.64
C ASP A 502 6.32 -15.90 -20.18
N ALA A 503 5.63 -17.04 -20.14
CA ALA A 503 4.24 -17.17 -20.59
C ALA A 503 3.24 -16.53 -19.61
N PRO A 504 2.04 -16.13 -20.08
CA PRO A 504 0.99 -15.57 -19.23
C PRO A 504 0.58 -16.50 -18.08
N VAL A 505 0.35 -17.79 -18.37
CA VAL A 505 -0.09 -18.77 -17.39
C VAL A 505 0.70 -20.05 -17.54
N ASN A 506 1.09 -20.60 -16.40
CA ASN A 506 1.61 -21.95 -16.26
C ASN A 506 0.66 -22.79 -15.40
N MET A 507 0.10 -23.87 -15.93
CA MET A 507 -0.83 -24.72 -15.19
C MET A 507 -0.88 -26.19 -15.68
N PRO A 508 -1.33 -27.14 -14.85
CA PRO A 508 -1.50 -28.53 -15.25
C PRO A 508 -2.65 -28.71 -16.26
N ALA A 509 -2.53 -29.75 -17.10
CA ALA A 509 -3.54 -30.09 -18.11
C ALA A 509 -4.96 -30.30 -17.54
N SER A 510 -5.10 -30.83 -16.31
CA SER A 510 -6.40 -31.00 -15.66
C SER A 510 -7.11 -29.67 -15.36
N SER A 511 -6.38 -28.57 -15.19
CA SER A 511 -6.92 -27.29 -14.74
C SER A 511 -7.18 -26.29 -15.88
N ILE A 512 -6.73 -26.55 -17.11
CA ILE A 512 -6.80 -25.58 -18.24
C ILE A 512 -8.22 -25.08 -18.51
N HIS A 513 -9.23 -25.90 -18.26
CA HIS A 513 -10.64 -25.58 -18.46
C HIS A 513 -11.17 -24.44 -17.57
N GLN A 514 -10.36 -23.97 -16.62
CA GLN A 514 -10.69 -22.85 -15.74
C GLN A 514 -10.36 -21.49 -16.37
N LEU A 515 -9.59 -21.46 -17.47
CA LEU A 515 -9.32 -20.24 -18.23
C LEU A 515 -10.47 -19.95 -19.19
N ASP A 516 -10.69 -18.66 -19.48
CA ASP A 516 -11.82 -18.20 -20.29
C ASP A 516 -11.38 -17.33 -21.48
N ALA A 517 -12.18 -17.34 -22.56
CA ALA A 517 -11.91 -16.58 -23.78
C ALA A 517 -12.28 -15.08 -23.72
N SER A 518 -12.88 -14.59 -22.62
CA SER A 518 -13.06 -13.14 -22.42
C SER A 518 -11.79 -12.46 -21.87
N SER A 519 -10.89 -13.24 -21.27
CA SER A 519 -9.55 -12.82 -20.89
C SER A 519 -8.61 -12.75 -22.09
N SER A 520 -7.53 -11.98 -21.94
CA SER A 520 -6.47 -11.76 -22.95
C SER A 520 -5.13 -12.21 -22.41
N PHE A 521 -4.42 -13.04 -23.18
CA PHE A 521 -3.15 -13.67 -22.79
C PHE A 521 -1.98 -13.25 -23.70
N THR A 522 -2.21 -12.28 -24.59
CA THR A 522 -1.21 -11.79 -25.55
C THR A 522 -0.30 -10.68 -24.99
N GLY A 523 0.86 -10.49 -25.62
CA GLY A 523 1.83 -9.44 -25.29
C GLY A 523 2.86 -9.83 -24.23
N ASN A 524 2.99 -11.12 -23.94
CA ASN A 524 4.05 -11.68 -23.11
C ASN A 524 5.28 -12.00 -23.98
N SER A 525 6.42 -12.30 -23.36
CA SER A 525 7.60 -12.77 -24.11
C SER A 525 7.31 -14.08 -24.87
N ASP A 526 6.45 -14.90 -24.26
CA ASP A 526 5.96 -16.16 -24.79
C ASP A 526 4.42 -16.15 -24.81
N ASP A 527 3.83 -15.91 -25.98
CA ASP A 527 2.37 -15.82 -26.16
C ASP A 527 1.74 -17.22 -26.37
N TYR A 528 1.71 -18.03 -25.30
CA TYR A 528 1.01 -19.31 -25.21
C TYR A 528 0.67 -19.63 -23.75
N ILE A 529 -0.37 -20.44 -23.51
CA ILE A 529 -0.57 -21.05 -22.19
C ILE A 529 0.41 -22.22 -22.06
N PHE A 530 1.25 -22.21 -21.02
CA PHE A 530 2.19 -23.30 -20.77
C PHE A 530 1.51 -24.41 -19.96
N VAL A 531 1.36 -25.57 -20.59
CA VAL A 531 0.65 -26.74 -20.07
C VAL A 531 1.67 -27.80 -19.63
N ARG A 532 1.79 -27.99 -18.31
CA ARG A 532 2.67 -29.01 -17.73
C ARG A 532 1.97 -30.35 -17.54
N SER A 533 2.75 -31.42 -17.38
CA SER A 533 2.25 -32.63 -16.73
C SER A 533 1.99 -32.40 -15.25
N GLY A 534 1.13 -33.25 -14.73
CA GLY A 534 0.63 -33.19 -13.37
C GLY A 534 -0.88 -33.28 -13.45
N HIS A 535 -1.41 -34.41 -12.94
CA HIS A 535 -2.84 -34.71 -12.81
C HIS A 535 -3.52 -35.08 -14.14
N GLU A 536 -3.75 -36.39 -14.30
CA GLU A 536 -4.51 -36.95 -15.42
C GLU A 536 -5.94 -36.35 -15.40
N ILE A 537 -6.45 -35.99 -16.58
CA ILE A 537 -7.86 -35.60 -16.74
C ILE A 537 -8.69 -36.85 -16.47
N SER A 538 -9.25 -36.94 -15.27
CA SER A 538 -9.74 -38.22 -14.73
C SER A 538 -10.96 -38.11 -13.82
N SER A 539 -11.32 -36.91 -13.35
CA SER A 539 -12.44 -36.69 -12.44
C SER A 539 -13.73 -36.29 -13.17
N ASP A 540 -13.63 -35.31 -14.08
CA ASP A 540 -14.76 -34.68 -14.74
C ASP A 540 -14.46 -34.42 -16.22
N ASP A 541 -15.52 -34.27 -17.01
CA ASP A 541 -15.41 -33.81 -18.40
C ASP A 541 -14.97 -32.35 -18.41
N VAL A 542 -14.00 -32.02 -19.25
CA VAL A 542 -13.40 -30.68 -19.35
C VAL A 542 -13.39 -30.18 -20.78
N ALA A 543 -13.46 -28.86 -20.97
CA ALA A 543 -13.36 -28.20 -22.27
C ALA A 543 -12.20 -27.21 -22.27
N TRP A 544 -11.38 -27.23 -23.32
CA TRP A 544 -10.34 -26.23 -23.56
C TRP A 544 -10.84 -25.26 -24.62
N GLU A 545 -11.04 -24.01 -24.21
CA GLU A 545 -11.58 -22.95 -25.05
C GLU A 545 -10.60 -22.51 -26.14
N ASN A 546 -11.10 -21.84 -27.18
CA ASN A 546 -10.24 -21.17 -28.16
C ASN A 546 -9.81 -19.79 -27.64
N LEU A 547 -8.66 -19.73 -26.97
CA LEU A 547 -8.09 -18.50 -26.41
C LEU A 547 -7.41 -17.63 -27.49
N ASP A 548 -7.00 -16.42 -27.13
CA ASP A 548 -6.26 -15.51 -28.03
C ASP A 548 -4.78 -15.88 -28.22
N VAL A 549 -4.33 -16.97 -27.57
CA VAL A 549 -3.01 -17.60 -27.70
C VAL A 549 -3.12 -19.12 -27.81
N ASN A 550 -2.05 -19.78 -28.25
CA ASN A 550 -1.99 -21.24 -28.38
C ASN A 550 -1.77 -21.91 -27.01
N TYR A 551 -2.04 -23.22 -26.92
CA TYR A 551 -1.59 -24.05 -25.80
C TYR A 551 -0.25 -24.69 -26.16
N ARG A 552 0.75 -24.63 -25.27
CA ARG A 552 2.03 -25.33 -25.43
C ARG A 552 2.20 -26.40 -24.37
N ILE A 553 2.38 -27.64 -24.80
CA ILE A 553 2.53 -28.81 -23.94
C ILE A 553 4.02 -29.05 -23.71
N ASP A 554 4.44 -29.11 -22.45
CA ASP A 554 5.84 -29.27 -22.02
C ASP A 554 6.48 -30.57 -22.54
N GLY A 555 7.80 -30.55 -22.72
CA GLY A 555 8.57 -31.65 -23.28
C GLY A 555 8.73 -32.82 -22.30
N GLY A 556 8.51 -34.05 -22.79
CA GLY A 556 8.51 -35.26 -21.95
C GLY A 556 7.27 -35.44 -21.08
N ASP A 557 6.33 -34.50 -21.16
CA ASP A 557 5.04 -34.51 -20.49
C ASP A 557 3.93 -35.03 -21.42
N SER A 558 2.75 -35.30 -20.85
CA SER A 558 1.65 -35.92 -21.60
C SER A 558 0.31 -35.43 -21.11
N VAL A 559 -0.60 -35.17 -22.05
CA VAL A 559 -2.01 -34.92 -21.74
C VAL A 559 -2.70 -36.28 -21.70
N VAL A 560 -2.97 -36.77 -20.50
CA VAL A 560 -3.59 -38.09 -20.27
C VAL A 560 -5.05 -37.89 -19.89
N ILE A 561 -5.96 -38.52 -20.64
CA ILE A 561 -7.40 -38.56 -20.36
C ILE A 561 -7.78 -39.99 -20.02
N THR A 562 -8.41 -40.20 -18.87
CA THR A 562 -8.68 -41.54 -18.33
C THR A 562 -10.04 -41.64 -17.63
N ASN A 563 -10.38 -42.79 -17.07
CA ASN A 563 -11.58 -43.03 -16.25
C ASN A 563 -12.92 -42.70 -16.92
N GLY A 564 -12.98 -42.70 -18.26
CA GLY A 564 -14.23 -42.45 -18.98
C GLY A 564 -14.58 -40.98 -19.22
N VAL A 565 -13.79 -40.04 -18.70
CA VAL A 565 -14.06 -38.60 -18.87
C VAL A 565 -13.65 -38.11 -20.25
N VAL A 566 -14.14 -36.95 -20.67
CA VAL A 566 -13.93 -36.39 -22.01
C VAL A 566 -13.20 -35.05 -21.92
N LEU A 567 -12.10 -34.93 -22.67
CA LEU A 567 -11.51 -33.65 -23.05
C LEU A 567 -12.14 -33.17 -24.35
N THR A 568 -12.79 -32.01 -24.32
CA THR A 568 -13.31 -31.31 -25.50
C THR A 568 -12.37 -30.18 -25.89
N ILE A 569 -11.97 -30.11 -27.15
CA ILE A 569 -11.18 -29.00 -27.70
C ILE A 569 -12.10 -28.15 -28.58
N GLU A 570 -12.20 -26.85 -28.30
CA GLU A 570 -13.04 -25.96 -29.10
C GLU A 570 -12.51 -25.73 -30.53
N PRO A 571 -13.38 -25.44 -31.52
CA PRO A 571 -12.97 -25.12 -32.88
C PRO A 571 -12.00 -23.94 -32.95
N GLY A 572 -10.98 -24.05 -33.81
CA GLY A 572 -9.97 -23.01 -34.02
C GLY A 572 -8.77 -23.09 -33.07
N THR A 573 -8.84 -23.91 -32.03
CA THR A 573 -7.77 -24.07 -31.05
C THR A 573 -6.52 -24.75 -31.65
N THR A 574 -5.34 -24.25 -31.27
CA THR A 574 -4.04 -24.83 -31.64
C THR A 574 -3.30 -25.31 -30.39
N LEU A 575 -2.84 -26.57 -30.44
CA LEU A 575 -2.00 -27.21 -29.44
C LEU A 575 -0.61 -27.48 -30.04
N GLU A 576 0.41 -26.91 -29.40
CA GLU A 576 1.82 -27.03 -29.76
C GLU A 576 2.54 -27.99 -28.80
N PHE A 577 3.11 -29.06 -29.34
CA PHE A 577 3.76 -30.12 -28.57
C PHE A 577 5.28 -29.94 -28.59
N GLU A 578 5.90 -29.85 -27.42
CA GLU A 578 7.36 -29.94 -27.30
C GLU A 578 7.87 -31.37 -27.52
N ASN A 579 9.20 -31.51 -27.61
CA ASN A 579 9.82 -32.77 -27.95
C ASN A 579 9.40 -33.90 -26.98
N ASP A 580 9.12 -35.09 -27.51
CA ASP A 580 8.71 -36.29 -26.77
C ASP A 580 7.38 -36.19 -26.00
N SER A 581 6.58 -35.14 -26.19
CA SER A 581 5.24 -35.04 -25.59
C SER A 581 4.17 -35.79 -26.42
N HIS A 582 2.99 -36.02 -25.83
CA HIS A 582 1.87 -36.68 -26.51
C HIS A 582 0.51 -36.47 -25.83
N ILE A 583 -0.55 -36.87 -26.53
CA ILE A 583 -1.88 -37.09 -25.94
C ILE A 583 -2.07 -38.60 -25.77
N GLU A 584 -2.55 -39.04 -24.61
CA GLU A 584 -2.96 -40.41 -24.34
C GLU A 584 -4.42 -40.47 -23.88
N LEU A 585 -5.21 -41.32 -24.54
CA LEU A 585 -6.49 -41.82 -24.03
C LEU A 585 -6.22 -43.20 -23.44
N ASP A 586 -6.61 -43.41 -22.19
CA ASP A 586 -6.60 -44.73 -21.54
C ASP A 586 -7.90 -44.94 -20.73
N GLU A 587 -8.19 -46.16 -20.28
CA GLU A 587 -9.33 -46.48 -19.41
C GLU A 587 -10.67 -45.81 -19.79
N GLN A 588 -11.02 -45.83 -21.09
CA GLN A 588 -12.20 -45.19 -21.67
C GLN A 588 -12.22 -43.64 -21.71
N GLY A 589 -11.11 -42.97 -21.45
CA GLY A 589 -10.95 -41.53 -21.66
C GLY A 589 -11.29 -41.11 -23.10
N GLY A 590 -11.92 -39.95 -23.25
CA GLY A 590 -12.46 -39.41 -24.49
C GLY A 590 -11.74 -38.15 -24.98
N LEU A 591 -11.52 -38.03 -26.29
CA LEU A 591 -11.04 -36.79 -26.92
C LEU A 591 -12.01 -36.34 -28.02
N MET A 592 -12.75 -35.27 -27.74
CA MET A 592 -13.67 -34.64 -28.68
C MET A 592 -12.99 -33.42 -29.32
N ALA A 593 -12.48 -33.56 -30.53
CA ALA A 593 -11.98 -32.47 -31.36
C ALA A 593 -12.83 -32.37 -32.64
N ASP A 594 -13.92 -31.60 -32.55
CA ASP A 594 -14.90 -31.39 -33.63
C ASP A 594 -14.78 -29.95 -34.14
N GLY A 595 -13.80 -29.71 -35.02
CA GLY A 595 -13.53 -28.41 -35.63
C GLY A 595 -14.49 -28.09 -36.77
N THR A 596 -14.17 -27.03 -37.52
CA THR A 596 -14.89 -26.71 -38.77
C THR A 596 -13.93 -26.39 -39.91
N GLU A 597 -14.42 -26.38 -41.15
CA GLU A 597 -13.62 -25.96 -42.31
C GLU A 597 -13.00 -24.56 -42.14
N SER A 598 -13.71 -23.64 -41.47
CA SER A 598 -13.22 -22.28 -41.21
C SER A 598 -12.37 -22.15 -39.96
N GLU A 599 -12.55 -23.05 -39.00
CA GLU A 599 -11.91 -23.03 -37.67
C GLU A 599 -11.43 -24.45 -37.35
N PRO A 600 -10.43 -24.97 -38.11
CA PRO A 600 -9.91 -26.30 -37.86
C PRO A 600 -9.12 -26.32 -36.54
N ILE A 601 -9.17 -27.44 -35.83
CA ILE A 601 -8.32 -27.68 -34.65
C ILE A 601 -6.95 -28.16 -35.15
N VAL A 602 -5.87 -27.68 -34.53
CA VAL A 602 -4.50 -28.02 -34.95
C VAL A 602 -3.71 -28.63 -33.79
N PHE A 603 -3.17 -29.84 -34.01
CA PHE A 603 -2.19 -30.48 -33.15
C PHE A 603 -0.85 -30.53 -33.92
N THR A 604 0.17 -29.80 -33.43
CA THR A 604 1.45 -29.63 -34.15
C THR A 604 2.64 -29.66 -33.20
N GLY A 605 3.82 -30.02 -33.69
CA GLY A 605 5.06 -29.81 -32.92
C GLY A 605 5.46 -28.34 -32.85
N THR A 606 6.15 -27.93 -31.77
CA THR A 606 6.79 -26.60 -31.65
C THR A 606 7.92 -26.40 -32.65
N THR A 607 8.44 -27.49 -33.23
CA THR A 607 9.36 -27.50 -34.36
C THR A 607 8.74 -28.25 -35.53
N GLU A 608 8.85 -27.67 -36.73
CA GLU A 608 8.44 -28.30 -38.01
C GLU A 608 9.39 -29.46 -38.41
N GLN A 609 9.46 -30.49 -37.57
CA GLN A 609 10.28 -31.68 -37.77
C GLN A 609 9.41 -32.92 -37.62
N ALA A 610 9.41 -33.79 -38.62
CA ALA A 610 8.73 -35.08 -38.53
C ALA A 610 9.19 -35.86 -37.29
N GLY A 611 8.24 -36.37 -36.51
CA GLY A 611 8.51 -37.11 -35.29
C GLY A 611 9.03 -36.25 -34.13
N TRP A 612 8.77 -34.94 -34.13
CA TRP A 612 9.11 -34.05 -33.03
C TRP A 612 8.39 -34.45 -31.73
N TRP A 613 7.12 -34.80 -31.84
CA TRP A 613 6.30 -35.29 -30.73
C TRP A 613 5.74 -36.69 -31.06
N ASN A 614 5.24 -37.42 -30.07
CA ASN A 614 4.95 -38.84 -30.27
C ASN A 614 3.59 -39.12 -30.93
N GLY A 615 2.70 -38.12 -31.00
CA GLY A 615 1.38 -38.25 -31.61
C GLY A 615 0.24 -38.42 -30.61
N ILE A 616 -0.93 -38.79 -31.10
CA ILE A 616 -2.14 -39.05 -30.32
C ILE A 616 -2.32 -40.56 -30.16
N TYR A 617 -2.32 -41.05 -28.92
CA TYR A 617 -2.50 -42.46 -28.59
C TYR A 617 -3.92 -42.73 -28.09
N VAL A 618 -4.71 -43.45 -28.88
CA VAL A 618 -6.02 -43.96 -28.50
C VAL A 618 -5.87 -45.38 -27.97
N ARG A 619 -5.89 -45.57 -26.66
CA ARG A 619 -5.71 -46.90 -26.04
C ARG A 619 -6.85 -47.21 -25.08
N GLU A 620 -7.26 -48.47 -25.09
CA GLU A 620 -8.27 -49.02 -24.17
C GLU A 620 -9.52 -48.13 -24.04
N SER A 621 -9.85 -47.43 -25.11
CA SER A 621 -10.92 -46.45 -25.16
C SER A 621 -11.74 -46.65 -26.42
N THR A 622 -13.00 -46.98 -26.18
CA THR A 622 -14.06 -47.01 -27.20
C THR A 622 -15.08 -45.93 -26.93
N ASN A 623 -14.66 -44.86 -26.26
CA ASN A 623 -15.53 -43.74 -25.91
C ASN A 623 -16.13 -43.15 -27.19
N PRO A 624 -17.46 -42.99 -27.30
CA PRO A 624 -18.08 -42.40 -28.49
C PRO A 624 -17.63 -40.96 -28.74
N SER A 625 -17.04 -40.31 -27.73
CA SER A 625 -16.46 -38.99 -27.87
C SER A 625 -15.06 -38.97 -28.44
N ASN A 626 -14.44 -40.12 -28.76
CA ASN A 626 -13.18 -40.17 -29.52
C ASN A 626 -13.46 -39.75 -30.96
N VAL A 627 -13.32 -38.45 -31.23
CA VAL A 627 -13.67 -37.83 -32.51
C VAL A 627 -12.57 -36.85 -32.91
N LEU A 628 -12.09 -36.98 -34.15
CA LEU A 628 -11.32 -35.96 -34.85
C LEU A 628 -12.08 -35.58 -36.14
N ASP A 629 -12.82 -34.48 -36.13
CA ASP A 629 -13.43 -33.89 -37.34
C ASP A 629 -12.85 -32.50 -37.61
N TRP A 630 -12.50 -32.21 -38.87
CA TRP A 630 -11.82 -30.98 -39.27
C TRP A 630 -10.56 -30.65 -38.44
N VAL A 631 -9.74 -31.68 -38.20
CA VAL A 631 -8.50 -31.58 -37.43
C VAL A 631 -7.28 -31.63 -38.34
N THR A 632 -6.23 -30.86 -38.04
CA THR A 632 -4.88 -31.08 -38.58
C THR A 632 -4.00 -31.68 -37.50
N VAL A 633 -3.39 -32.84 -37.77
CA VAL A 633 -2.35 -33.44 -36.93
C VAL A 633 -1.05 -33.51 -37.72
N GLU A 634 0.00 -32.84 -37.25
CA GLU A 634 1.27 -32.77 -37.98
C GLU A 634 2.53 -32.81 -37.13
N TYR A 635 3.65 -33.23 -37.78
CA TYR A 635 4.98 -33.35 -37.18
C TYR A 635 5.09 -34.36 -36.02
N GLY A 636 4.10 -35.24 -35.89
CA GLY A 636 4.07 -36.31 -34.89
C GLY A 636 4.72 -37.62 -35.38
N GLY A 637 4.46 -38.70 -34.66
CA GLY A 637 4.97 -40.04 -34.98
C GLY A 637 6.43 -40.27 -34.60
N GLY A 638 6.88 -39.63 -33.52
CA GLY A 638 8.18 -39.84 -32.90
C GLY A 638 8.39 -41.26 -32.35
N ASP A 639 8.91 -41.36 -31.13
CA ASP A 639 9.26 -42.67 -30.56
C ASP A 639 8.03 -43.57 -30.38
N GLU A 640 8.21 -44.88 -30.54
CA GLU A 640 7.13 -45.84 -30.32
C GLU A 640 6.88 -46.00 -28.81
N PHE A 641 5.66 -45.66 -28.38
CA PHE A 641 5.17 -45.98 -27.04
C PHE A 641 4.32 -47.25 -27.06
N PHE A 642 4.28 -47.92 -25.90
CA PHE A 642 3.23 -48.88 -25.57
C PHE A 642 3.08 -50.15 -26.44
N ARG A 643 4.03 -50.43 -27.34
CA ARG A 643 3.90 -51.49 -28.36
C ARG A 643 2.70 -51.25 -29.28
N SER A 644 2.45 -49.98 -29.57
CA SER A 644 1.32 -49.52 -30.37
C SER A 644 1.68 -49.23 -31.82
N GLY A 645 2.97 -49.21 -32.18
CA GLY A 645 3.43 -48.54 -33.40
C GLY A 645 3.59 -47.02 -33.20
N SER A 646 3.93 -46.31 -34.28
CA SER A 646 4.06 -44.85 -34.28
C SER A 646 3.36 -44.23 -35.49
N GLY A 647 2.93 -42.98 -35.33
CA GLY A 647 2.30 -42.14 -36.35
C GLY A 647 1.76 -40.85 -35.75
N ASN A 648 1.09 -40.01 -36.54
CA ASN A 648 0.40 -38.83 -35.99
C ASN A 648 -0.77 -39.25 -35.08
N VAL A 649 -1.55 -40.26 -35.50
CA VAL A 649 -2.62 -40.87 -34.69
C VAL A 649 -2.42 -42.37 -34.63
N ILE A 650 -2.45 -42.93 -33.42
CA ILE A 650 -2.22 -44.34 -33.13
C ILE A 650 -3.43 -44.91 -32.39
N VAL A 651 -4.02 -45.99 -32.90
CA VAL A 651 -5.23 -46.59 -32.35
C VAL A 651 -4.96 -48.05 -31.95
N GLY A 652 -5.02 -48.32 -30.65
CA GLY A 652 -4.79 -49.64 -30.08
C GLY A 652 -3.33 -49.97 -29.75
N ARG A 653 -3.12 -51.19 -29.24
CA ARG A 653 -1.79 -51.73 -28.92
C ARG A 653 -1.75 -53.25 -28.96
N SER A 654 -0.54 -53.81 -29.07
CA SER A 654 -0.36 -55.25 -29.02
C SER A 654 -0.78 -55.85 -27.68
N GLY A 655 -1.83 -56.68 -27.69
CA GLY A 655 -2.37 -57.34 -26.50
C GLY A 655 -3.16 -56.42 -25.56
N GLY A 656 -3.58 -55.25 -26.04
CA GLY A 656 -4.47 -54.32 -25.34
C GLY A 656 -5.95 -54.64 -25.51
N ASN A 657 -6.80 -53.85 -24.84
CA ASN A 657 -8.26 -53.86 -25.04
C ASN A 657 -8.66 -53.10 -26.32
N ASP A 658 -9.89 -53.33 -26.79
CA ASP A 658 -10.46 -52.67 -27.97
C ASP A 658 -10.33 -51.14 -27.85
N SER A 659 -9.94 -50.49 -28.96
CA SER A 659 -9.81 -49.03 -29.07
C SER A 659 -10.52 -48.55 -30.33
N PHE A 660 -11.15 -47.38 -30.27
CA PHE A 660 -11.88 -46.79 -31.39
C PHE A 660 -11.77 -45.27 -31.42
N ILE A 661 -11.64 -44.70 -32.62
CA ILE A 661 -11.76 -43.26 -32.87
C ILE A 661 -12.42 -43.02 -34.22
N ASP A 662 -13.31 -42.03 -34.29
CA ASP A 662 -13.92 -41.55 -35.53
C ASP A 662 -13.08 -40.39 -36.09
N ILE A 663 -12.59 -40.52 -37.32
CA ILE A 663 -11.73 -39.50 -37.95
C ILE A 663 -12.31 -39.14 -39.30
N THR A 664 -12.73 -37.88 -39.47
CA THR A 664 -13.30 -37.38 -40.72
C THR A 664 -12.81 -35.97 -41.05
N ASN A 665 -12.85 -35.59 -42.34
CA ASN A 665 -12.46 -34.27 -42.87
C ASN A 665 -11.12 -33.70 -42.36
N SER A 666 -10.20 -34.57 -41.93
CA SER A 666 -8.98 -34.19 -41.22
C SER A 666 -7.75 -34.34 -42.10
N VAL A 667 -6.66 -33.66 -41.72
CA VAL A 667 -5.35 -33.69 -42.39
C VAL A 667 -4.31 -34.31 -41.46
N LEU A 668 -3.71 -35.43 -41.86
CA LEU A 668 -2.65 -36.09 -41.11
C LEU A 668 -1.37 -36.09 -41.95
N ARG A 669 -0.42 -35.21 -41.60
CA ARG A 669 0.75 -34.94 -42.45
C ARG A 669 2.07 -34.83 -41.70
N ASN A 670 3.16 -34.89 -42.47
CA ASN A 670 4.52 -34.66 -41.97
C ASN A 670 4.93 -35.58 -40.80
N SER A 671 4.40 -36.80 -40.71
CA SER A 671 4.80 -37.76 -39.68
C SER A 671 6.15 -38.44 -40.01
N GLU A 672 6.95 -38.77 -38.98
CA GLU A 672 8.18 -39.57 -39.15
C GLU A 672 7.88 -41.02 -39.54
N THR A 673 6.65 -41.48 -39.28
CA THR A 673 6.18 -42.79 -39.71
C THR A 673 4.83 -42.66 -40.42
N HIS A 674 3.71 -42.94 -39.76
CA HIS A 674 2.41 -43.03 -40.42
C HIS A 674 1.55 -41.81 -40.13
N GLY A 675 0.63 -41.47 -41.05
CA GLY A 675 -0.44 -40.54 -40.70
C GLY A 675 -1.37 -41.18 -39.67
N LEU A 676 -1.97 -42.32 -40.02
CA LEU A 676 -2.81 -43.12 -39.14
C LEU A 676 -2.29 -44.56 -39.03
N TRP A 677 -2.14 -45.05 -37.79
CA TRP A 677 -1.79 -46.44 -37.49
C TRP A 677 -2.82 -47.09 -36.58
N VAL A 678 -3.48 -48.15 -37.06
CA VAL A 678 -4.50 -48.91 -36.31
C VAL A 678 -4.03 -50.36 -36.11
N HIS A 679 -3.99 -50.80 -34.85
CA HIS A 679 -3.65 -52.17 -34.48
C HIS A 679 -4.80 -53.15 -34.78
N SER A 680 -4.50 -54.44 -34.97
CA SER A 680 -5.46 -55.48 -35.42
C SER A 680 -6.68 -55.71 -34.52
N ASP A 681 -6.58 -55.31 -33.25
CA ASP A 681 -7.64 -55.49 -32.25
C ASP A 681 -8.40 -54.17 -32.01
N SER A 682 -8.30 -53.20 -32.94
CA SER A 682 -8.85 -51.86 -32.81
C SER A 682 -9.51 -51.41 -34.11
N ALA A 683 -10.31 -50.36 -34.05
CA ALA A 683 -11.14 -49.94 -35.16
C ALA A 683 -11.16 -48.42 -35.33
N VAL A 684 -11.49 -48.00 -36.55
CA VAL A 684 -11.82 -46.62 -36.94
C VAL A 684 -13.07 -46.67 -37.82
N ASN A 685 -13.65 -45.53 -38.20
CA ASN A 685 -14.73 -45.49 -39.20
C ASN A 685 -14.29 -46.13 -40.54
N GLU A 686 -15.23 -46.82 -41.20
CA GLU A 686 -14.95 -47.67 -42.38
C GLU A 686 -14.27 -46.90 -43.53
N ASP A 687 -14.53 -45.60 -43.63
CA ASP A 687 -14.04 -44.71 -44.69
C ASP A 687 -12.88 -43.81 -44.25
N ALA A 688 -12.28 -44.03 -43.06
CA ALA A 688 -11.24 -43.16 -42.49
C ALA A 688 -10.05 -42.89 -43.44
N CYS A 689 -9.57 -43.91 -44.19
CA CYS A 689 -8.48 -43.71 -45.15
C CYS A 689 -8.91 -42.97 -46.45
N GLU A 690 -10.21 -42.82 -46.69
CA GLU A 690 -10.78 -42.21 -47.91
C GLU A 690 -11.27 -40.76 -47.68
N VAL A 691 -11.81 -40.48 -46.50
CA VAL A 691 -12.41 -39.17 -46.16
C VAL A 691 -11.42 -38.16 -45.58
N ASN A 692 -10.22 -38.61 -45.21
CA ASN A 692 -9.15 -37.77 -44.69
C ASN A 692 -8.04 -37.54 -45.71
N THR A 693 -7.27 -36.48 -45.52
CA THR A 693 -6.12 -36.12 -46.36
C THR A 693 -4.83 -36.52 -45.67
N PHE A 694 -3.96 -37.25 -46.37
CA PHE A 694 -2.66 -37.68 -45.88
C PHE A 694 -1.55 -37.15 -46.78
N GLU A 695 -0.54 -36.49 -46.21
CA GLU A 695 0.51 -35.83 -46.97
C GLU A 695 1.89 -35.94 -46.30
N ASN A 696 2.94 -36.20 -47.07
CA ASN A 696 4.34 -36.14 -46.63
C ASN A 696 4.66 -36.96 -45.37
N ASN A 697 3.98 -38.07 -45.14
CA ASN A 697 4.36 -39.03 -44.10
C ASN A 697 5.52 -39.90 -44.61
N SER A 698 6.52 -40.17 -43.78
CA SER A 698 7.72 -40.92 -44.18
C SER A 698 7.45 -42.43 -44.36
N GLY A 699 6.46 -42.97 -43.65
CA GLY A 699 5.92 -44.32 -43.75
C GLY A 699 4.65 -44.39 -44.61
N ASP A 700 3.81 -45.41 -44.38
CA ASP A 700 2.52 -45.52 -45.08
C ASP A 700 1.52 -44.50 -44.51
N ASP A 701 0.70 -43.89 -45.39
CA ASP A 701 -0.22 -42.82 -45.01
C ASP A 701 -1.30 -43.28 -44.02
N CYS A 702 -1.95 -44.42 -44.30
CA CYS A 702 -3.04 -44.98 -43.51
C CYS A 702 -2.89 -46.50 -43.42
N VAL A 703 -2.67 -47.02 -42.21
CA VAL A 703 -2.50 -48.46 -41.95
C VAL A 703 -3.59 -48.95 -41.00
N VAL A 704 -4.43 -49.87 -41.49
CA VAL A 704 -5.39 -50.62 -40.67
C VAL A 704 -5.02 -52.09 -40.76
N ASN A 705 -4.53 -52.64 -39.65
CA ASN A 705 -4.10 -54.03 -39.60
C ASN A 705 -5.30 -54.97 -39.40
N ASP A 706 -5.31 -56.10 -40.12
CA ASP A 706 -6.32 -57.17 -40.03
C ASP A 706 -5.94 -58.28 -39.03
#